data_AF-A0A962ELZ5-F1
#
_entry.id   AF-A0A962ELZ5-F1
#
_cell.length_a   1.000
_cell.length_b   1.000
_cell.length_c   1.000
_cell.angle_alpha   90.00
_cell.angle_beta   90.00
_cell.angle_gamma   90.00
#
_symmetry.space_group_name_H-M   'P 1'
#
loop_
_entity.id
_entity.type
_entity.pdbx_description
1 polymer ?
#
loop_
_entity_poly.entity_id
_entity_poly.type
_entity_poly.pdbx_seq_one_letter_code
_entity_poly.pdbx_strand_id
1 'polypeptide(L)'
;MFIKTSNRDSKLRKTFFTIIFCTTFSTAAIAAKPGTDPNDTDGDGLSNSEEALYGTNPRKADTDRDGLSDGDEVYIYFTDPTLDDTDGDGNLDGDEIINGTDPLVANALDSDGDGLSDTEEAALGTNPAKSDSDRDGLNDGEEVNIYATDPLSADTDNDGTDDGTEVANGTDPLVANDPDKDGDVLSDTDEAIYGTNPNKADSDNDGINDYQEVYVTHTDPLDNDSDNDGVIDGSDAFPNDASETSDRDGDGVGDNTDRFPDDPAESSDNDGDGMGDNADLDDDNDLMPDTWEISYGLDSLTNNADEDPDGDTFTNYQEYIAGSNPTVFDSISAIVRSDLDGDGTSDIILRYLSGGQLKLFTVQNTNITSTLPLNTYNGLDWHYMADMDADGDGDSDLLFRNATTGAWQLFTVQSGSITGNNALALYKDADYQFQAMGDFDNDGDHDVLVKRLSTGKWLVFTMQAGQVTGLNNISLYSSNKWLLQSADDFDGDGDDDLLFRNSLTGNYQLFIVENNSIASSNAFALFSNADYVLEDTIDLDRDGDADILVRHATTGIWTVFTTQNGAIQRHAFLDLYKDASWVFQKTGDYDGDGDGDVLMRDTTTGAWQVFTIENAAMQSHKPLSIYFSQNYVIQ
;
A
#
# COMPACT_ATOMS: atom_id res chain seq x y z
N MET A 1 -52.38 26.26 -4.74
CA MET A 1 -53.02 27.55 -4.39
C MET A 1 -52.03 28.31 -3.53
N PHE A 2 -51.34 29.31 -4.11
CA PHE A 2 -50.50 30.38 -3.50
C PHE A 2 -49.32 29.93 -2.58
N ILE A 3 -48.08 30.44 -2.53
CA ILE A 3 -47.23 31.54 -3.09
C ILE A 3 -45.77 31.11 -2.73
N LYS A 4 -44.79 30.98 -3.65
CA LYS A 4 -43.76 31.95 -4.11
C LYS A 4 -42.93 32.64 -2.99
N THR A 5 -41.62 32.38 -2.85
CA THR A 5 -40.42 33.24 -3.15
C THR A 5 -39.41 33.00 -2.00
N SER A 6 -38.08 33.10 -2.04
CA SER A 6 -37.06 33.57 -2.98
C SER A 6 -35.66 33.28 -2.37
N ASN A 7 -34.69 32.90 -3.21
CA ASN A 7 -33.24 33.17 -3.19
C ASN A 7 -32.32 32.94 -1.95
N ARG A 8 -31.28 32.13 -2.25
CA ARG A 8 -29.82 32.41 -2.23
C ARG A 8 -28.95 32.05 -1.00
N ASP A 9 -27.87 31.38 -1.39
CA ASP A 9 -26.47 31.43 -0.94
C ASP A 9 -26.03 30.53 0.24
N SER A 10 -25.36 29.44 -0.17
CA SER A 10 -24.07 28.89 0.27
C SER A 10 -23.51 29.31 1.64
N LYS A 11 -23.17 28.32 2.46
CA LYS A 11 -21.82 28.15 3.02
C LYS A 11 -21.64 26.76 3.63
N LEU A 12 -20.49 26.18 3.30
CA LEU A 12 -19.98 24.88 3.74
C LEU A 12 -19.82 24.82 5.26
N ARG A 13 -19.98 23.61 5.78
CA ARG A 13 -19.55 23.19 7.12
C ARG A 13 -18.05 22.94 7.08
N LYS A 14 -17.28 23.61 7.94
CA LYS A 14 -15.97 23.12 8.41
C LYS A 14 -16.25 22.27 9.66
N THR A 15 -15.71 21.06 9.70
CA THR A 15 -15.63 20.26 10.92
C THR A 15 -14.23 19.66 10.95
N PHE A 16 -13.54 20.03 12.03
CA PHE A 16 -12.28 19.56 12.59
C PHE A 16 -11.80 18.16 12.19
N PHE A 17 -10.49 18.03 11.95
CA PHE A 17 -9.68 16.97 12.53
C PHE A 17 -8.34 17.55 13.00
N THR A 18 -8.00 17.21 14.23
CA THR A 18 -6.71 17.37 14.94
C THR A 18 -5.90 16.10 14.73
N ILE A 19 -4.56 16.18 14.90
CA ILE A 19 -3.54 15.13 15.23
C ILE A 19 -2.35 15.25 14.27
N ILE A 20 -1.06 15.17 14.60
CA ILE A 20 -0.22 15.13 15.82
C ILE A 20 1.20 15.53 15.33
N PHE A 21 1.99 16.20 16.17
CA PHE A 21 3.42 16.48 15.95
C PHE A 21 4.26 15.20 16.10
N CYS A 22 5.24 14.97 15.22
CA CYS A 22 6.40 14.13 15.52
C CYS A 22 7.65 14.70 14.83
N THR A 23 8.75 14.78 15.58
CA THR A 23 9.97 15.54 15.31
C THR A 23 11.17 14.64 14.97
N THR A 24 12.16 15.26 14.33
CA THR A 24 13.56 14.81 14.08
C THR A 24 13.77 13.84 12.90
N PHE A 25 14.77 13.90 12.01
CA PHE A 25 16.12 14.46 12.03
C PHE A 25 16.61 14.96 10.65
N SER A 26 17.71 15.71 10.72
CA SER A 26 18.48 16.44 9.72
C SER A 26 19.28 15.62 8.68
N THR A 27 19.52 16.28 7.53
CA THR A 27 20.67 16.18 6.59
C THR A 27 20.85 14.99 5.65
N ALA A 28 20.27 15.14 4.45
CA ALA A 28 20.90 15.09 3.12
C ALA A 28 22.00 14.04 2.82
N ALA A 29 21.69 13.17 1.86
CA ALA A 29 22.65 12.73 0.85
C ALA A 29 21.98 12.60 -0.54
N ILE A 30 22.32 13.57 -1.39
CA ILE A 30 22.06 13.68 -2.83
C ILE A 30 22.35 12.35 -3.57
N ALA A 31 21.34 11.84 -4.28
CA ALA A 31 21.52 10.95 -5.43
C ALA A 31 20.98 11.62 -6.69
N ALA A 32 21.81 11.66 -7.73
CA ALA A 32 21.61 12.45 -8.92
C ALA A 32 20.53 11.90 -9.87
N LYS A 33 19.70 12.83 -10.36
CA LYS A 33 18.72 12.74 -11.45
C LYS A 33 19.27 12.07 -12.74
N PRO A 34 18.60 11.03 -13.29
CA PRO A 34 18.65 10.69 -14.71
C PRO A 34 17.56 11.49 -15.48
N GLY A 35 17.90 11.96 -16.68
CA GLY A 35 17.18 13.02 -17.36
C GLY A 35 15.91 12.64 -18.13
N THR A 36 15.02 13.65 -18.19
CA THR A 36 13.88 13.87 -19.09
C THR A 36 12.96 12.67 -19.26
N ASP A 37 12.06 12.48 -18.31
CA ASP A 37 10.76 11.89 -18.64
C ASP A 37 10.15 12.72 -19.79
N PRO A 38 9.80 12.13 -20.94
CA PRO A 38 9.19 12.86 -22.06
C PRO A 38 7.86 13.53 -21.71
N ASN A 39 7.25 13.17 -20.58
CA ASN A 39 6.05 13.78 -20.05
C ASN A 39 6.31 14.85 -18.97
N ASP A 40 7.55 15.07 -18.56
CA ASP A 40 7.98 16.15 -17.65
C ASP A 40 8.99 17.02 -18.41
N THR A 41 8.49 18.09 -19.03
CA THR A 41 9.23 18.82 -20.07
C THR A 41 10.38 19.67 -19.52
N ASP A 42 10.27 20.18 -18.31
CA ASP A 42 11.28 21.00 -17.63
C ASP A 42 12.00 20.26 -16.50
N GLY A 43 11.48 19.11 -16.10
CA GLY A 43 12.12 18.14 -15.24
C GLY A 43 11.88 18.40 -13.77
N ASP A 44 10.93 19.21 -13.34
CA ASP A 44 10.78 19.53 -11.91
C ASP A 44 10.13 18.44 -11.06
N GLY A 45 9.64 17.37 -11.68
CA GLY A 45 8.96 16.28 -10.99
C GLY A 45 7.44 16.31 -11.14
N LEU A 46 6.85 17.34 -11.77
CA LEU A 46 5.47 17.29 -12.25
C LEU A 46 5.43 16.91 -13.73
N SER A 47 4.49 16.02 -14.09
CA SER A 47 4.20 15.78 -15.49
C SER A 47 3.43 16.96 -16.12
N ASN A 48 3.58 17.15 -17.43
CA ASN A 48 2.81 18.09 -18.27
C ASN A 48 1.29 18.02 -18.03
N SER A 49 0.78 16.86 -17.60
CA SER A 49 -0.63 16.65 -17.23
C SER A 49 -0.97 17.18 -15.83
N GLU A 50 -0.07 16.98 -14.85
CA GLU A 50 -0.20 17.51 -13.50
C GLU A 50 -0.04 19.03 -13.50
N GLU A 51 0.90 19.56 -14.29
CA GLU A 51 1.05 21.00 -14.48
C GLU A 51 -0.22 21.64 -15.05
N ALA A 52 -0.95 20.94 -15.94
CA ALA A 52 -2.24 21.40 -16.42
C ALA A 52 -3.35 21.35 -15.36
N LEU A 53 -3.21 20.49 -14.35
CA LEU A 53 -4.14 20.35 -13.22
C LEU A 53 -3.89 21.44 -12.16
N TYR A 54 -2.64 21.67 -11.80
CA TYR A 54 -2.21 22.70 -10.85
C TYR A 54 -2.16 24.10 -11.47
N GLY A 55 -2.24 24.21 -12.80
CA GLY A 55 -2.28 25.48 -13.51
C GLY A 55 -0.90 26.10 -13.76
N THR A 56 0.15 25.29 -13.62
CA THR A 56 1.54 25.66 -13.79
C THR A 56 1.98 25.52 -15.26
N ASN A 57 3.25 25.79 -15.58
CA ASN A 57 3.73 25.91 -16.96
C ASN A 57 4.69 24.78 -17.35
N PRO A 58 4.28 23.87 -18.28
CA PRO A 58 5.03 22.71 -18.82
C PRO A 58 6.35 22.93 -19.54
N ARG A 59 7.06 24.01 -19.24
CA ARG A 59 8.34 24.41 -19.81
C ARG A 59 9.15 25.25 -18.84
N LYS A 60 8.65 25.45 -17.62
CA LYS A 60 9.29 26.16 -16.54
C LYS A 60 9.12 25.32 -15.28
N ALA A 61 10.25 24.80 -14.84
CA ALA A 61 10.41 24.12 -13.56
C ALA A 61 10.10 25.00 -12.31
N ASP A 62 9.50 26.17 -12.48
CA ASP A 62 9.29 27.24 -11.48
C ASP A 62 8.42 28.30 -12.18
N THR A 63 7.12 28.22 -11.96
CA THR A 63 6.09 28.92 -12.70
C THR A 63 5.99 30.39 -12.29
N ASP A 64 5.98 30.66 -10.99
CA ASP A 64 5.77 31.97 -10.35
C ASP A 64 7.06 32.70 -9.93
N ARG A 65 8.18 31.98 -9.79
CA ARG A 65 9.56 32.48 -9.60
C ARG A 65 9.88 32.96 -8.22
N ASP A 66 9.38 32.26 -7.23
CA ASP A 66 9.69 32.41 -5.82
C ASP A 66 11.03 31.72 -5.43
N GLY A 67 11.47 30.74 -6.22
CA GLY A 67 12.70 29.98 -6.02
C GLY A 67 12.50 28.49 -5.70
N LEU A 68 11.26 28.03 -5.56
CA LEU A 68 10.89 26.61 -5.51
C LEU A 68 10.54 26.10 -6.91
N SER A 69 10.52 24.78 -7.06
CA SER A 69 10.06 24.17 -8.30
C SER A 69 8.62 23.70 -8.15
N ASP A 70 7.82 23.78 -9.21
CA ASP A 70 6.39 23.49 -9.13
C ASP A 70 6.14 22.09 -8.51
N GLY A 71 7.02 21.12 -8.79
CA GLY A 71 6.99 19.79 -8.18
C GLY A 71 7.39 19.73 -6.71
N ASP A 72 8.38 20.50 -6.26
CA ASP A 72 8.73 20.58 -4.85
C ASP A 72 7.59 21.24 -4.03
N GLU A 73 6.94 22.24 -4.60
CA GLU A 73 5.79 22.90 -3.98
C GLU A 73 4.59 21.96 -3.82
N VAL A 74 4.30 21.12 -4.82
CA VAL A 74 3.17 20.18 -4.75
C VAL A 74 3.44 18.98 -3.84
N TYR A 75 4.66 18.42 -3.87
CA TYR A 75 4.94 17.14 -3.21
C TYR A 75 5.71 17.26 -1.89
N ILE A 76 6.42 18.37 -1.66
CA ILE A 76 7.30 18.53 -0.49
C ILE A 76 6.77 19.62 0.44
N TYR A 77 6.56 20.84 -0.08
CA TYR A 77 6.27 22.01 0.74
C TYR A 77 4.77 22.35 0.84
N PHE A 78 3.95 21.75 -0.03
CA PHE A 78 2.49 21.91 -0.08
C PHE A 78 2.01 23.36 -0.27
N THR A 79 2.82 24.20 -0.93
CA THR A 79 2.51 25.58 -1.33
C THR A 79 1.71 25.63 -2.64
N ASP A 80 1.15 26.78 -3.01
CA ASP A 80 0.44 26.97 -4.28
C ASP A 80 1.45 27.33 -5.39
N PRO A 81 1.77 26.43 -6.34
CA PRO A 81 2.85 26.60 -7.34
C PRO A 81 2.55 27.64 -8.42
N THR A 82 1.54 28.48 -8.19
CA THR A 82 1.15 29.59 -9.06
C THR A 82 1.18 30.94 -8.36
N LEU A 83 1.52 30.96 -7.07
CA LEU A 83 1.62 32.13 -6.22
C LEU A 83 3.02 32.21 -5.63
N ASP A 84 3.68 33.34 -5.85
CA ASP A 84 5.02 33.58 -5.33
C ASP A 84 5.05 33.79 -3.80
N ASP A 85 3.89 33.75 -3.13
CA ASP A 85 3.63 34.01 -1.71
C ASP A 85 2.28 33.35 -1.38
N THR A 86 2.32 32.10 -0.90
CA THR A 86 1.13 31.25 -0.71
C THR A 86 0.24 31.74 0.42
N ASP A 87 0.83 32.22 1.52
CA ASP A 87 0.08 32.65 2.70
C ASP A 87 -0.29 34.15 2.69
N GLY A 88 0.34 34.93 1.80
CA GLY A 88 0.06 36.33 1.54
C GLY A 88 0.66 37.30 2.56
N ASP A 89 1.74 36.93 3.26
CA ASP A 89 2.42 37.77 4.26
C ASP A 89 3.44 38.75 3.65
N GLY A 90 3.84 38.53 2.40
CA GLY A 90 4.78 39.34 1.63
C GLY A 90 6.21 38.80 1.56
N ASN A 91 6.50 37.63 2.13
CA ASN A 91 7.69 36.83 1.87
C ASN A 91 7.42 35.84 0.73
N LEU A 92 8.48 35.36 0.08
CA LEU A 92 8.33 34.39 -1.01
C LEU A 92 8.54 32.99 -0.44
N ASP A 93 7.72 32.02 -0.85
CA ASP A 93 7.76 30.66 -0.28
C ASP A 93 9.18 30.05 -0.35
N GLY A 94 9.88 30.23 -1.48
CA GLY A 94 11.27 29.80 -1.64
C GLY A 94 12.29 30.53 -0.77
N ASP A 95 12.08 31.81 -0.45
CA ASP A 95 12.94 32.54 0.49
C ASP A 95 12.71 32.05 1.94
N GLU A 96 11.48 31.68 2.27
CA GLU A 96 11.12 31.12 3.59
C GLU A 96 11.76 29.76 3.84
N ILE A 97 11.71 28.86 2.85
CA ILE A 97 12.40 27.56 2.92
C ILE A 97 13.91 27.73 3.09
N ILE A 98 14.52 28.73 2.42
CA ILE A 98 15.95 29.02 2.57
C ILE A 98 16.28 29.54 3.99
N ASN A 99 15.37 30.29 4.59
CA ASN A 99 15.53 30.87 5.92
C ASN A 99 15.03 29.95 7.05
N GLY A 100 14.45 28.80 6.71
CA GLY A 100 13.99 27.79 7.68
C GLY A 100 12.64 28.09 8.30
N THR A 101 11.82 28.91 7.64
CA THR A 101 10.50 29.36 8.08
C THR A 101 9.42 28.62 7.28
N ASP A 102 8.17 28.59 7.78
CA ASP A 102 7.08 27.79 7.16
C ASP A 102 6.28 28.65 6.16
N PRO A 103 6.33 28.34 4.85
CA PRO A 103 5.68 29.14 3.78
C PRO A 103 4.14 29.03 3.75
N LEU A 104 3.55 28.26 4.66
CA LEU A 104 2.11 28.18 4.84
C LEU A 104 1.61 29.02 6.03
N VAL A 105 2.52 29.71 6.74
CA VAL A 105 2.26 30.40 7.99
C VAL A 105 2.69 31.86 7.94
N ALA A 106 1.71 32.74 7.77
CA ALA A 106 1.97 34.16 7.63
C ALA A 106 2.75 34.77 8.82
N ASN A 107 3.76 35.57 8.48
CA ASN A 107 4.70 36.34 9.30
C ASN A 107 5.92 35.56 9.82
N ALA A 108 6.54 34.68 9.04
CA ALA A 108 7.49 33.71 9.60
C ALA A 108 8.98 34.10 9.62
N LEU A 109 9.43 35.25 9.09
CA LEU A 109 10.83 35.69 9.27
C LEU A 109 11.13 35.85 10.76
N ASP A 110 11.87 34.91 11.34
CA ASP A 110 12.40 34.92 12.71
C ASP A 110 13.93 34.85 12.58
N SER A 111 14.56 36.02 12.46
CA SER A 111 15.96 36.18 12.06
C SER A 111 16.97 35.65 13.09
N ASP A 112 16.57 35.43 14.34
CA ASP A 112 17.43 34.87 15.39
C ASP A 112 16.91 33.57 16.04
N GLY A 113 15.73 33.11 15.62
CA GLY A 113 15.19 31.78 15.92
C GLY A 113 14.66 31.65 17.33
N ASP A 114 14.17 32.74 17.92
CA ASP A 114 13.70 32.78 19.31
C ASP A 114 12.19 32.53 19.49
N GLY A 115 11.46 32.40 18.38
CA GLY A 115 10.03 32.14 18.37
C GLY A 115 9.16 33.39 18.28
N LEU A 116 9.74 34.57 18.06
CA LEU A 116 9.03 35.75 17.56
C LEU A 116 9.46 36.07 16.14
N SER A 117 8.51 36.48 15.31
CA SER A 117 8.87 37.01 14.00
C SER A 117 9.50 38.40 14.09
N ASP A 118 10.37 38.74 13.14
CA ASP A 118 10.94 40.07 12.89
C ASP A 118 9.86 41.17 12.92
N THR A 119 8.63 40.84 12.52
CA THR A 119 7.50 41.78 12.54
C THR A 119 6.89 41.96 13.93
N GLU A 120 6.82 40.88 14.72
CA GLU A 120 6.41 40.90 16.12
C GLU A 120 7.46 41.59 16.98
N GLU A 121 8.72 41.29 16.76
CA GLU A 121 9.85 41.95 17.41
C GLU A 121 9.90 43.45 17.10
N ALA A 122 9.68 43.83 15.84
CA ALA A 122 9.57 45.24 15.47
C ALA A 122 8.38 45.94 16.16
N ALA A 123 7.31 45.21 16.50
CA ALA A 123 6.16 45.74 17.23
C ALA A 123 6.41 45.84 18.74
N LEU A 124 7.15 44.90 19.31
CA LEU A 124 7.56 44.84 20.71
C LEU A 124 8.74 45.78 21.01
N GLY A 125 9.52 46.14 19.99
CA GLY A 125 10.69 47.00 20.09
C GLY A 125 11.98 46.26 20.44
N THR A 126 11.95 44.92 20.39
CA THR A 126 13.10 44.02 20.47
C THR A 126 13.90 44.04 19.15
N ASN A 127 15.01 43.31 19.09
CA ASN A 127 15.92 43.37 17.95
C ASN A 127 15.95 42.04 17.16
N PRO A 128 15.47 42.03 15.90
CA PRO A 128 15.42 40.86 14.99
C PRO A 128 16.75 40.27 14.52
N ALA A 129 17.75 40.24 15.38
CA ALA A 129 19.04 39.61 15.11
C ALA A 129 19.72 39.24 16.42
N LYS A 130 18.99 39.30 17.53
CA LYS A 130 19.38 38.92 18.87
C LYS A 130 18.15 38.35 19.57
N SER A 131 18.21 37.06 19.77
CA SER A 131 17.24 36.30 20.55
C SER A 131 17.04 36.79 21.99
N ASP A 132 17.83 37.74 22.50
CA ASP A 132 17.79 38.16 23.91
C ASP A 132 18.20 39.64 23.97
N SER A 133 17.17 40.49 24.06
CA SER A 133 17.28 41.93 23.92
C SER A 133 17.83 42.62 25.17
N ASP A 134 17.49 42.14 26.37
CA ASP A 134 17.83 42.78 27.64
C ASP A 134 18.92 42.07 28.47
N ARG A 135 19.23 40.81 28.12
CA ARG A 135 20.36 40.00 28.58
C ARG A 135 20.25 39.46 29.98
N ASP A 136 19.06 39.05 30.39
CA ASP A 136 18.86 38.33 31.64
C ASP A 136 19.01 36.80 31.52
N GLY A 137 18.95 36.28 30.30
CA GLY A 137 19.12 34.85 30.01
C GLY A 137 17.86 34.14 29.53
N LEU A 138 16.71 34.81 29.45
CA LEU A 138 15.56 34.37 28.65
C LEU A 138 15.65 34.97 27.25
N ASN A 139 15.07 34.27 26.26
CA ASN A 139 14.96 34.82 24.92
C ASN A 139 13.66 35.61 24.73
N ASP A 140 13.63 36.58 23.81
CA ASP A 140 12.51 37.53 23.70
C ASP A 140 11.18 36.78 23.44
N GLY A 141 11.23 35.66 22.71
CA GLY A 141 10.09 34.78 22.48
C GLY A 141 9.62 33.97 23.68
N GLU A 142 10.53 33.47 24.54
CA GLU A 142 10.19 32.83 25.80
C GLU A 142 9.48 33.81 26.74
N GLU A 143 9.99 35.03 26.83
CA GLU A 143 9.42 36.09 27.66
C GLU A 143 8.00 36.45 27.22
N VAL A 144 7.76 36.58 25.92
CA VAL A 144 6.43 36.98 25.41
C VAL A 144 5.44 35.83 25.38
N ASN A 145 5.87 34.65 24.92
CA ASN A 145 4.96 33.54 24.64
C ASN A 145 4.73 32.61 25.84
N ILE A 146 5.68 32.55 26.79
CA ILE A 146 5.66 31.62 27.91
C ILE A 146 5.46 32.36 29.23
N TYR A 147 6.39 33.25 29.58
CA TYR A 147 6.47 33.85 30.92
C TYR A 147 5.67 35.15 31.06
N ALA A 148 5.25 35.74 29.93
CA ALA A 148 4.55 37.02 29.86
C ALA A 148 5.29 38.18 30.56
N THR A 149 6.63 38.13 30.56
CA THR A 149 7.54 39.18 31.03
C THR A 149 7.78 40.23 29.93
N ASP A 150 8.45 41.34 30.26
CA ASP A 150 8.76 42.40 29.31
C ASP A 150 10.16 42.18 28.71
N PRO A 151 10.29 41.81 27.42
CA PRO A 151 11.58 41.44 26.80
C PRO A 151 12.58 42.60 26.62
N LEU A 152 12.26 43.76 27.17
CA LEU A 152 13.14 44.93 27.24
C LEU A 152 13.55 45.25 28.68
N SER A 153 13.17 44.42 29.65
CA SER A 153 13.33 44.64 31.07
C SER A 153 13.75 43.35 31.80
N ALA A 154 15.06 43.24 32.01
CA ALA A 154 15.72 42.16 32.75
C ALA A 154 15.32 42.02 34.24
N ASP A 155 14.17 42.52 34.68
CA ASP A 155 13.59 42.50 36.04
C ASP A 155 12.19 43.12 35.88
N THR A 156 11.24 42.33 35.38
CA THR A 156 9.90 42.79 34.99
C THR A 156 9.12 43.32 36.20
N ASP A 157 9.23 42.66 37.34
CA ASP A 157 8.48 43.01 38.55
C ASP A 157 9.19 44.04 39.47
N ASN A 158 10.46 44.33 39.17
CA ASN A 158 11.33 45.30 39.84
C ASN A 158 11.66 44.96 41.30
N ASP A 159 11.81 43.67 41.63
CA ASP A 159 12.16 43.21 42.97
C ASP A 159 13.68 43.14 43.24
N GLY A 160 14.49 43.14 42.17
CA GLY A 160 15.94 43.10 42.20
C GLY A 160 16.58 41.75 41.82
N THR A 161 15.79 40.76 41.42
CA THR A 161 16.20 39.55 40.71
C THR A 161 15.85 39.70 39.23
N ASP A 162 16.62 39.10 38.33
CA ASP A 162 16.30 39.16 36.89
C ASP A 162 15.43 37.97 36.48
N ASP A 163 14.54 38.16 35.49
CA ASP A 163 13.46 37.20 35.17
C ASP A 163 14.07 35.83 34.79
N GLY A 164 15.16 35.83 34.02
CA GLY A 164 15.92 34.62 33.72
C GLY A 164 16.52 33.90 34.93
N THR A 165 16.98 34.62 35.96
CA THR A 165 17.41 34.00 37.23
C THR A 165 16.23 33.42 38.00
N GLU A 166 15.07 34.05 37.96
CA GLU A 166 13.86 33.56 38.64
C GLU A 166 13.35 32.28 37.98
N VAL A 167 13.20 32.27 36.65
CA VAL A 167 12.85 31.06 35.89
C VAL A 167 13.86 29.93 36.12
N ALA A 168 15.15 30.23 36.12
CA ALA A 168 16.20 29.22 36.39
C ALA A 168 16.16 28.66 37.83
N ASN A 169 15.58 29.39 38.77
CA ASN A 169 15.37 28.97 40.16
C ASN A 169 13.94 28.49 40.44
N GLY A 170 13.03 28.51 39.45
CA GLY A 170 11.65 28.04 39.60
C GLY A 170 10.68 29.02 40.25
N THR A 171 11.07 30.28 40.36
CA THR A 171 10.21 31.33 40.91
C THR A 171 9.51 32.11 39.79
N ASP A 172 8.34 32.67 40.07
CA ASP A 172 7.51 33.40 39.09
C ASP A 172 8.07 34.82 38.86
N PRO A 173 8.59 35.15 37.65
CA PRO A 173 9.20 36.44 37.34
C PRO A 173 8.22 37.63 37.31
N LEU A 174 6.92 37.37 37.51
CA LEU A 174 5.90 38.42 37.63
C LEU A 174 5.55 38.74 39.10
N VAL A 175 6.17 38.05 40.07
CA VAL A 175 5.78 38.08 41.48
C VAL A 175 6.93 38.53 42.39
N ALA A 176 6.87 39.82 42.76
CA ALA A 176 7.92 40.40 43.58
C ALA A 176 8.13 39.68 44.92
N ASN A 177 9.37 39.26 45.15
CA ASN A 177 9.88 38.49 46.28
C ASN A 177 9.25 37.10 46.39
N ASP A 178 9.19 36.37 45.28
CA ASP A 178 8.69 35.00 45.23
C ASP A 178 9.63 34.04 46.01
N PRO A 179 9.22 33.54 47.19
CA PRO A 179 10.11 32.74 48.03
C PRO A 179 9.99 31.25 47.68
N ASP A 180 11.10 30.58 47.43
CA ASP A 180 11.24 29.13 47.50
C ASP A 180 11.96 28.76 48.82
N LYS A 181 11.23 28.20 49.77
CA LYS A 181 11.77 27.96 51.13
C LYS A 181 12.57 26.68 51.28
N ASP A 182 12.29 25.65 50.49
CA ASP A 182 12.96 24.35 50.59
C ASP A 182 13.88 24.01 49.42
N GLY A 183 13.89 24.85 48.39
CA GLY A 183 14.87 24.85 47.31
C GLY A 183 14.54 23.80 46.25
N ASP A 184 13.27 23.47 46.05
CA ASP A 184 12.83 22.41 45.15
C ASP A 184 12.35 22.90 43.79
N VAL A 185 12.42 24.22 43.55
CA VAL A 185 12.03 24.89 42.29
C VAL A 185 10.51 25.10 42.17
N LEU A 186 9.70 24.74 43.18
CA LEU A 186 8.29 25.10 43.28
C LEU A 186 8.14 26.29 44.25
N SER A 187 7.55 27.39 43.79
CA SER A 187 7.41 28.59 44.60
C SER A 187 6.50 28.38 45.83
N ASP A 188 6.74 29.07 46.95
CA ASP A 188 5.85 29.07 48.12
C ASP A 188 4.39 29.39 47.74
N THR A 189 4.21 30.19 46.68
CA THR A 189 2.89 30.55 46.15
C THR A 189 2.24 29.42 45.35
N ASP A 190 3.01 28.68 44.55
CA ASP A 190 2.53 27.52 43.81
C ASP A 190 2.30 26.33 44.73
N GLU A 191 3.14 26.13 45.73
CA GLU A 191 2.93 25.14 46.76
C GLU A 191 1.61 25.37 47.52
N ALA A 192 1.23 26.63 47.71
CA ALA A 192 -0.09 26.96 48.28
C ALA A 192 -1.26 26.63 47.32
N ILE A 193 -1.02 26.62 46.01
CA ILE A 193 -1.99 26.23 44.97
C ILE A 193 -2.14 24.71 44.92
N TYR A 194 -1.01 23.99 44.84
CA TYR A 194 -0.96 22.53 44.77
C TYR A 194 -1.20 21.86 46.13
N GLY A 195 -1.11 22.62 47.23
CA GLY A 195 -1.37 22.14 48.58
C GLY A 195 -0.20 21.39 49.22
N THR A 196 0.97 21.47 48.60
CA THR A 196 2.24 20.93 49.06
C THR A 196 2.80 21.76 50.23
N ASN A 197 3.93 21.33 50.81
CA ASN A 197 4.47 21.91 52.04
C ASN A 197 5.69 22.80 51.76
N PRO A 198 5.58 24.13 51.99
CA PRO A 198 6.63 25.15 51.75
C PRO A 198 7.88 25.12 52.60
N ASN A 199 8.27 23.95 53.09
CA ASN A 199 9.49 23.70 53.84
C ASN A 199 9.99 22.26 53.63
N LYS A 200 9.42 21.53 52.67
CA LYS A 200 9.74 20.15 52.34
C LYS A 200 9.55 19.93 50.83
N ALA A 201 10.68 19.97 50.13
CA ALA A 201 10.85 19.76 48.69
C ALA A 201 10.14 18.56 48.04
N ASP A 202 9.70 17.59 48.82
CA ASP A 202 9.05 16.36 48.38
C ASP A 202 8.00 16.18 49.44
N SER A 203 6.72 16.37 49.16
CA SER A 203 5.68 16.52 50.17
C SER A 203 5.19 15.18 50.74
N ASP A 204 5.30 14.08 49.98
CA ASP A 204 4.79 12.76 50.34
C ASP A 204 5.87 11.71 50.69
N ASN A 205 7.14 11.99 50.39
CA ASN A 205 8.36 11.18 50.57
C ASN A 205 8.50 9.98 49.65
N ASP A 206 8.04 10.06 48.41
CA ASP A 206 8.18 8.98 47.43
C ASP A 206 9.56 8.99 46.73
N GLY A 207 10.27 10.13 46.76
CA GLY A 207 11.59 10.31 46.15
C GLY A 207 11.60 11.21 44.91
N ILE A 208 10.44 11.69 44.46
CA ILE A 208 10.28 12.78 43.49
C ILE A 208 9.98 14.07 44.27
N ASN A 209 10.40 15.22 43.76
CA ASN A 209 10.19 16.50 44.42
C ASN A 209 8.91 17.18 43.88
N ASP A 210 8.29 18.08 44.65
CA ASP A 210 6.94 18.59 44.34
C ASP A 210 6.90 19.27 42.95
N TYR A 211 7.98 19.98 42.58
CA TYR A 211 8.16 20.53 41.24
C TYR A 211 8.14 19.47 40.13
N GLN A 212 8.91 18.39 40.28
CA GLN A 212 9.01 17.31 39.30
C GLN A 212 7.67 16.59 39.14
N GLU A 213 6.94 16.39 40.22
CA GLU A 213 5.62 15.76 40.17
C GLU A 213 4.62 16.61 39.39
N VAL A 214 4.60 17.92 39.65
CA VAL A 214 3.67 18.83 38.98
C VAL A 214 4.01 19.02 37.50
N TYR A 215 5.29 19.16 37.14
CA TYR A 215 5.70 19.64 35.81
C TYR A 215 6.44 18.61 34.94
N VAL A 216 6.93 17.51 35.52
CA VAL A 216 7.73 16.51 34.80
C VAL A 216 6.98 15.18 34.71
N THR A 217 6.75 14.51 35.84
CA THR A 217 6.11 13.19 35.88
C THR A 217 4.59 13.27 35.85
N HIS A 218 4.01 14.44 36.13
CA HIS A 218 2.56 14.67 36.18
C HIS A 218 1.85 13.72 37.17
N THR A 219 2.51 13.43 38.29
CA THR A 219 2.01 12.63 39.41
C THR A 219 1.37 13.55 40.47
N ASP A 220 0.65 12.99 41.44
CA ASP A 220 0.05 13.77 42.53
C ASP A 220 1.09 14.01 43.64
N PRO A 221 1.58 15.25 43.87
CA PRO A 221 2.64 15.54 44.86
C PRO A 221 2.24 15.31 46.33
N LEU A 222 1.03 14.81 46.56
CA LEU A 222 0.50 14.47 47.87
C LEU A 222 0.17 12.97 48.00
N ASP A 223 0.41 12.17 46.95
CA ASP A 223 0.13 10.73 46.91
C ASP A 223 1.32 9.94 46.35
N ASN A 224 1.98 9.19 47.22
CA ASN A 224 3.26 8.54 46.94
C ASN A 224 3.19 7.35 45.95
N ASP A 225 2.02 7.13 45.33
CA ASP A 225 1.62 5.99 44.48
C ASP A 225 0.37 6.45 43.70
N SER A 226 0.59 7.31 42.70
CA SER A 226 -0.44 8.08 42.00
C SER A 226 -1.47 7.20 41.28
N ASP A 227 -1.04 6.08 40.70
CA ASP A 227 -1.93 5.15 39.98
C ASP A 227 -2.42 3.96 40.84
N ASN A 228 -1.94 3.87 42.10
CA ASN A 228 -2.36 2.93 43.12
C ASN A 228 -2.11 1.46 42.76
N ASP A 229 -1.02 1.18 42.07
CA ASP A 229 -0.63 -0.15 41.62
C ASP A 229 0.25 -0.89 42.65
N GLY A 230 0.83 -0.14 43.59
CA GLY A 230 1.64 -0.63 44.70
C GLY A 230 3.16 -0.43 44.55
N VAL A 231 3.62 0.18 43.46
CA VAL A 231 4.95 0.78 43.31
C VAL A 231 4.83 2.29 43.58
N ILE A 232 5.85 2.88 44.19
CA ILE A 232 5.82 4.33 44.50
C ILE A 232 6.34 5.10 43.29
N ASP A 233 5.83 6.31 43.05
CA ASP A 233 6.09 7.03 41.80
C ASP A 233 7.61 7.20 41.54
N GLY A 234 8.38 7.57 42.56
CA GLY A 234 9.85 7.67 42.49
C GLY A 234 10.63 6.38 42.23
N SER A 235 9.97 5.22 42.20
CA SER A 235 10.53 3.92 41.83
C SER A 235 9.81 3.27 40.64
N ASP A 236 8.84 3.97 40.05
CA ASP A 236 8.04 3.49 38.94
C ASP A 236 8.51 4.11 37.62
N ALA A 237 8.66 3.29 36.57
CA ALA A 237 8.94 3.78 35.23
C ALA A 237 7.71 4.41 34.56
N PHE A 238 6.50 3.99 34.97
CA PHE A 238 5.21 4.44 34.47
C PHE A 238 4.27 4.81 35.63
N PRO A 239 4.59 5.86 36.42
CA PRO A 239 3.88 6.21 37.66
C PRO A 239 2.41 6.67 37.50
N ASN A 240 1.89 6.63 36.27
CA ASN A 240 0.51 6.99 35.94
C ASN A 240 -0.24 5.86 35.20
N ASP A 241 0.38 4.68 35.05
CA ASP A 241 -0.20 3.50 34.41
C ASP A 241 -0.11 2.28 35.32
N ALA A 242 -1.19 2.02 36.06
CA ALA A 242 -1.28 0.91 37.00
C ALA A 242 -1.16 -0.50 36.38
N SER A 243 -0.92 -0.61 35.08
CA SER A 243 -0.64 -1.86 34.38
C SER A 243 0.83 -2.06 34.01
N GLU A 244 1.70 -1.06 34.21
CA GLU A 244 3.12 -1.09 33.89
C GLU A 244 3.94 -0.50 35.02
N THR A 245 5.07 -1.12 35.38
CA THR A 245 5.93 -0.64 36.49
C THR A 245 7.42 -0.64 36.18
N SER A 246 7.78 -1.19 35.03
CA SER A 246 9.17 -1.47 34.66
C SER A 246 9.35 -1.24 33.17
N ASP A 247 10.47 -0.60 32.84
CA ASP A 247 11.00 -0.42 31.49
C ASP A 247 12.48 -0.84 31.58
N ARG A 248 12.75 -2.12 31.30
CA ARG A 248 14.03 -2.72 31.65
C ARG A 248 15.18 -2.29 30.73
N ASP A 249 14.89 -2.00 29.47
CA ASP A 249 15.87 -1.59 28.48
C ASP A 249 15.82 -0.08 28.17
N GLY A 250 14.79 0.62 28.63
CA GLY A 250 14.71 2.08 28.63
C GLY A 250 14.22 2.66 27.30
N ASP A 251 13.42 1.92 26.55
CA ASP A 251 12.90 2.34 25.25
C ASP A 251 11.57 3.12 25.35
N GLY A 252 10.98 3.16 26.55
CA GLY A 252 9.73 3.85 26.84
C GLY A 252 8.46 2.99 26.70
N VAL A 253 8.59 1.69 26.39
CA VAL A 253 7.49 0.72 26.39
C VAL A 253 7.57 -0.16 27.64
N GLY A 254 6.46 -0.35 28.35
CA GLY A 254 6.45 -1.10 29.60
C GLY A 254 6.62 -2.61 29.40
N ASP A 255 7.37 -3.25 30.31
CA ASP A 255 7.73 -4.69 30.29
C ASP A 255 6.53 -5.64 30.08
N ASN A 256 5.29 -5.27 30.46
CA ASN A 256 4.12 -6.16 30.28
C ASN A 256 3.54 -6.09 28.85
N THR A 257 3.69 -4.97 28.16
CA THR A 257 3.23 -4.74 26.80
C THR A 257 4.33 -5.01 25.78
N ASP A 258 5.57 -4.71 26.15
CA ASP A 258 6.75 -4.92 25.34
C ASP A 258 6.99 -6.41 25.06
N ARG A 259 7.07 -6.75 23.78
CA ARG A 259 7.35 -8.11 23.34
C ARG A 259 8.82 -8.52 23.51
N PHE A 260 9.73 -7.54 23.53
CA PHE A 260 11.17 -7.71 23.70
C PHE A 260 11.73 -6.86 24.87
N PRO A 261 11.36 -7.13 26.15
CA PRO A 261 11.74 -6.32 27.33
C PRO A 261 13.23 -6.29 27.71
N ASP A 262 14.13 -6.70 26.83
CA ASP A 262 15.58 -6.66 27.03
C ASP A 262 16.30 -6.08 25.79
N ASP A 263 15.59 -5.61 24.77
CA ASP A 263 16.12 -5.05 23.52
C ASP A 263 15.48 -3.68 23.21
N PRO A 264 16.16 -2.56 23.50
CA PRO A 264 15.57 -1.22 23.37
C PRO A 264 15.38 -0.75 21.92
N ALA A 265 15.64 -1.63 20.96
CA ALA A 265 15.41 -1.38 19.54
C ALA A 265 14.14 -2.08 19.03
N GLU A 266 13.47 -2.90 19.85
CA GLU A 266 12.32 -3.72 19.42
C GLU A 266 11.25 -3.74 20.50
N SER A 267 9.98 -3.56 20.12
CA SER A 267 8.87 -3.67 21.08
C SER A 267 7.64 -4.44 20.56
N SER A 268 7.59 -4.71 19.25
CA SER A 268 6.47 -5.37 18.56
C SER A 268 6.95 -6.56 17.73
N ASP A 269 6.06 -7.55 17.51
CA ASP A 269 6.26 -8.84 16.80
C ASP A 269 4.92 -9.17 16.13
N ASN A 270 4.64 -8.51 15.01
CA ASN A 270 3.31 -8.46 14.41
C ASN A 270 2.84 -9.85 13.93
N ASP A 271 3.73 -10.66 13.36
CA ASP A 271 3.42 -12.02 12.93
C ASP A 271 3.65 -13.10 14.02
N GLY A 272 4.37 -12.77 15.10
CA GLY A 272 4.63 -13.66 16.21
C GLY A 272 5.74 -14.69 15.96
N ASP A 273 6.61 -14.49 14.97
CA ASP A 273 7.71 -15.39 14.65
C ASP A 273 8.90 -15.29 15.63
N GLY A 274 8.93 -14.21 16.41
CA GLY A 274 9.92 -13.92 17.43
C GLY A 274 11.12 -13.09 16.96
N MET A 275 11.08 -12.54 15.75
CA MET A 275 11.82 -11.36 15.32
C MET A 275 10.99 -10.11 15.64
N GLY A 276 11.65 -8.99 15.98
CA GLY A 276 10.93 -7.74 16.22
C GLY A 276 10.73 -6.98 14.92
N ASP A 277 9.63 -6.23 14.82
CA ASP A 277 9.20 -5.53 13.60
C ASP A 277 10.29 -4.60 13.01
N ASN A 278 11.18 -4.01 13.82
CA ASN A 278 12.24 -3.15 13.26
C ASN A 278 13.39 -3.95 12.60
N ALA A 279 13.51 -5.25 12.92
CA ALA A 279 14.52 -6.16 12.39
C ALA A 279 13.97 -7.15 11.36
N ASP A 280 12.67 -7.44 11.41
CA ASP A 280 11.98 -8.25 10.42
C ASP A 280 11.90 -7.48 9.09
N LEU A 281 11.68 -8.23 8.00
CA LEU A 281 11.57 -7.69 6.65
C LEU A 281 10.21 -8.00 6.02
N ASP A 282 9.32 -8.70 6.74
CA ASP A 282 8.00 -9.20 6.32
C ASP A 282 7.11 -9.33 7.57
N ASP A 283 6.75 -8.19 8.16
CA ASP A 283 6.10 -8.06 9.48
C ASP A 283 4.75 -8.78 9.57
N ASP A 284 4.09 -9.09 8.46
CA ASP A 284 2.79 -9.76 8.41
C ASP A 284 2.84 -11.18 7.81
N ASN A 285 4.04 -11.63 7.45
CA ASN A 285 4.36 -12.95 6.92
C ASN A 285 3.52 -13.32 5.69
N ASP A 286 3.29 -12.35 4.82
CA ASP A 286 2.54 -12.52 3.59
C ASP A 286 3.41 -12.73 2.34
N LEU A 287 4.73 -12.82 2.56
CA LEU A 287 5.78 -13.08 1.58
C LEU A 287 6.13 -11.87 0.72
N MET A 288 5.58 -10.69 1.02
CA MET A 288 5.97 -9.43 0.45
C MET A 288 6.85 -8.68 1.47
N PRO A 289 8.01 -8.14 1.06
CA PRO A 289 8.84 -7.41 2.01
C PRO A 289 8.24 -6.05 2.40
N ASP A 290 8.38 -5.62 3.66
CA ASP A 290 7.82 -4.34 4.14
C ASP A 290 8.30 -3.16 3.27
N THR A 291 9.58 -3.19 2.89
CA THR A 291 10.18 -2.16 2.03
C THR A 291 9.51 -2.05 0.66
N TRP A 292 9.01 -3.16 0.12
CA TRP A 292 8.27 -3.17 -1.14
C TRP A 292 6.86 -2.64 -0.91
N GLU A 293 6.15 -3.13 0.09
CA GLU A 293 4.80 -2.70 0.41
C GLU A 293 4.71 -1.20 0.68
N ILE A 294 5.58 -0.69 1.55
CA ILE A 294 5.67 0.75 1.88
C ILE A 294 5.97 1.56 0.62
N SER A 295 6.79 1.05 -0.31
CA SER A 295 7.11 1.77 -1.56
C SER A 295 5.91 1.94 -2.50
N TYR A 296 4.91 1.08 -2.37
CA TYR A 296 3.64 1.14 -3.12
C TYR A 296 2.46 1.62 -2.26
N GLY A 297 2.70 2.02 -1.00
CA GLY A 297 1.67 2.52 -0.10
C GLY A 297 0.73 1.45 0.45
N LEU A 298 1.17 0.18 0.45
CA LEU A 298 0.52 -0.92 1.16
C LEU A 298 0.92 -0.88 2.65
N ASP A 299 0.19 -1.64 3.48
CA ASP A 299 0.36 -1.69 4.93
C ASP A 299 1.11 -2.96 5.32
N SER A 300 2.39 -2.83 5.69
CA SER A 300 3.27 -3.96 6.01
C SER A 300 2.88 -4.74 7.27
N LEU A 301 1.96 -4.20 8.07
CA LEU A 301 1.47 -4.89 9.26
C LEU A 301 0.22 -5.73 8.97
N THR A 302 -0.30 -5.72 7.75
CA THR A 302 -1.57 -6.36 7.39
C THR A 302 -1.45 -7.22 6.15
N ASN A 303 -1.54 -8.56 6.34
CA ASN A 303 -1.48 -9.53 5.25
C ASN A 303 -2.51 -9.21 4.16
N ASN A 304 -1.98 -8.68 3.05
CA ASN A 304 -2.74 -8.13 1.94
C ASN A 304 -2.27 -8.70 0.59
N ALA A 305 -1.34 -9.67 0.60
CA ALA A 305 -0.82 -10.43 -0.54
C ALA A 305 -1.86 -10.90 -1.58
N ASP A 306 -3.07 -11.25 -1.15
CA ASP A 306 -4.14 -11.70 -2.05
C ASP A 306 -5.07 -10.56 -2.56
N GLU A 307 -4.94 -9.34 -2.03
CA GLU A 307 -5.77 -8.22 -2.47
C GLU A 307 -5.34 -7.74 -3.87
N ASP A 308 -6.30 -7.18 -4.61
CA ASP A 308 -6.14 -6.63 -5.96
C ASP A 308 -6.68 -5.18 -5.94
N PRO A 309 -5.86 -4.21 -5.47
CA PRO A 309 -6.31 -2.84 -5.23
C PRO A 309 -6.70 -2.09 -6.51
N ASP A 310 -6.07 -2.41 -7.64
CA ASP A 310 -6.28 -1.73 -8.92
C ASP A 310 -7.30 -2.42 -9.83
N GLY A 311 -7.68 -3.66 -9.51
CA GLY A 311 -8.69 -4.45 -10.19
C GLY A 311 -8.23 -5.02 -11.53
N ASP A 312 -6.93 -5.23 -11.70
CA ASP A 312 -6.33 -5.76 -12.92
C ASP A 312 -6.16 -7.29 -12.92
N THR A 313 -6.68 -7.95 -11.88
CA THR A 313 -6.70 -9.40 -11.63
C THR A 313 -5.43 -9.99 -11.05
N PHE A 314 -4.36 -9.20 -10.90
CA PHE A 314 -3.19 -9.64 -10.16
C PHE A 314 -3.36 -9.28 -8.69
N THR A 315 -2.92 -10.18 -7.82
CA THR A 315 -2.83 -9.86 -6.40
C THR A 315 -1.49 -9.19 -6.09
N ASN A 316 -1.42 -8.42 -5.01
CA ASN A 316 -0.19 -7.76 -4.57
C ASN A 316 1.04 -8.69 -4.61
N TYR A 317 0.90 -9.94 -4.12
CA TYR A 317 1.98 -10.91 -4.16
C TYR A 317 2.38 -11.33 -5.58
N GLN A 318 1.40 -11.53 -6.47
CA GLN A 318 1.70 -11.83 -7.88
C GLN A 318 2.45 -10.69 -8.55
N GLU A 319 2.13 -9.45 -8.17
CA GLU A 319 2.78 -8.25 -8.69
C GLU A 319 4.19 -8.05 -8.12
N TYR A 320 4.39 -8.34 -6.85
CA TYR A 320 5.71 -8.40 -6.24
C TYR A 320 6.62 -9.38 -7.01
N ILE A 321 6.12 -10.59 -7.30
CA ILE A 321 6.86 -11.60 -8.07
C ILE A 321 7.06 -11.18 -9.53
N ALA A 322 6.09 -10.48 -10.13
CA ALA A 322 6.15 -10.00 -11.51
C ALA A 322 6.99 -8.71 -11.69
N GLY A 323 7.18 -7.95 -10.61
CA GLY A 323 7.74 -6.60 -10.63
C GLY A 323 6.81 -5.55 -11.26
N SER A 324 5.49 -5.70 -11.11
CA SER A 324 4.45 -4.73 -11.50
C SER A 324 3.98 -3.89 -10.30
N ASN A 325 3.05 -2.95 -10.51
CA ASN A 325 2.64 -2.00 -9.49
C ASN A 325 1.23 -2.31 -8.94
N PRO A 326 1.12 -2.68 -7.65
CA PRO A 326 -0.15 -3.12 -7.05
C PRO A 326 -1.24 -2.07 -6.88
N THR A 327 -0.95 -0.84 -7.26
CA THR A 327 -1.90 0.29 -7.16
C THR A 327 -2.23 0.89 -8.51
N VAL A 328 -1.65 0.38 -9.58
CA VAL A 328 -1.81 0.92 -10.92
C VAL A 328 -2.07 -0.24 -11.86
N PHE A 329 -3.27 -0.25 -12.46
CA PHE A 329 -3.69 -1.25 -13.43
C PHE A 329 -2.67 -1.34 -14.59
N ASP A 330 -1.65 -2.14 -14.39
CA ASP A 330 -0.44 -2.24 -15.20
C ASP A 330 0.11 -3.66 -15.23
N SER A 331 -0.42 -4.53 -14.36
CA SER A 331 -0.29 -5.96 -14.46
C SER A 331 -1.05 -6.42 -15.68
N ILE A 332 -0.26 -6.51 -16.72
CA ILE A 332 -0.43 -7.42 -17.83
C ILE A 332 -0.68 -8.83 -17.28
N SER A 333 -1.95 -9.22 -17.19
CA SER A 333 -2.30 -10.60 -16.91
C SER A 333 -1.53 -11.48 -17.87
N ALA A 334 -0.61 -12.30 -17.37
CA ALA A 334 0.14 -13.27 -18.14
C ALA A 334 -0.72 -14.52 -18.29
N ILE A 335 -1.78 -14.45 -19.08
CA ILE A 335 -2.71 -15.55 -19.32
C ILE A 335 -2.58 -15.93 -20.79
N VAL A 336 -1.94 -17.07 -21.06
CA VAL A 336 -2.33 -17.86 -22.23
C VAL A 336 -2.33 -19.31 -21.82
N ARG A 337 -3.54 -19.86 -21.67
CA ARG A 337 -3.75 -21.30 -21.62
C ARG A 337 -4.02 -21.88 -23.02
N SER A 338 -4.23 -21.01 -24.01
CA SER A 338 -5.00 -21.42 -25.16
C SER A 338 -4.25 -21.65 -26.46
N ASP A 339 -4.83 -22.57 -27.21
CA ASP A 339 -4.56 -22.87 -28.61
C ASP A 339 -5.21 -21.81 -29.51
N LEU A 340 -4.48 -20.74 -29.82
CA LEU A 340 -5.01 -19.63 -30.62
C LEU A 340 -5.09 -19.97 -32.11
N ASP A 341 -4.37 -20.99 -32.57
CA ASP A 341 -4.36 -21.40 -33.96
C ASP A 341 -5.06 -22.72 -34.29
N GLY A 342 -5.66 -23.34 -33.28
CA GLY A 342 -6.48 -24.54 -33.38
C GLY A 342 -5.66 -25.80 -33.71
N ASP A 343 -4.36 -25.79 -33.42
CA ASP A 343 -3.44 -26.89 -33.74
C ASP A 343 -3.34 -27.98 -32.66
N GLY A 344 -4.02 -27.77 -31.54
CA GLY A 344 -4.11 -28.63 -30.37
C GLY A 344 -2.99 -28.41 -29.35
N THR A 345 -2.22 -27.33 -29.45
CA THR A 345 -1.19 -26.99 -28.47
C THR A 345 -1.38 -25.57 -27.92
N SER A 346 -1.03 -25.36 -26.66
CA SER A 346 -1.08 -24.03 -26.05
C SER A 346 -0.04 -23.10 -26.68
N ASP A 347 -0.47 -21.91 -27.06
CA ASP A 347 0.37 -20.88 -27.64
C ASP A 347 0.91 -19.90 -26.59
N ILE A 348 1.78 -18.99 -27.01
CA ILE A 348 2.31 -17.93 -26.14
C ILE A 348 2.05 -16.57 -26.77
N ILE A 349 1.45 -15.65 -26.02
CA ILE A 349 1.29 -14.25 -26.41
C ILE A 349 2.22 -13.40 -25.56
N LEU A 350 2.88 -12.43 -26.18
CA LEU A 350 3.65 -11.43 -25.45
C LEU A 350 3.18 -10.03 -25.80
N ARG A 351 3.12 -9.16 -24.80
CA ARG A 351 2.88 -7.73 -24.98
C ARG A 351 4.19 -6.95 -24.97
N TYR A 352 4.27 -5.98 -25.87
CA TYR A 352 5.36 -5.03 -25.90
C TYR A 352 5.12 -3.86 -24.94
N LEU A 353 6.00 -3.68 -23.96
CA LEU A 353 5.80 -2.73 -22.86
C LEU A 353 5.63 -1.27 -23.32
N SER A 354 6.37 -0.82 -24.33
CA SER A 354 6.36 0.60 -24.71
C SER A 354 5.28 0.96 -25.74
N GLY A 355 4.42 0.03 -26.13
CA GLY A 355 3.45 0.27 -27.22
C GLY A 355 2.20 -0.61 -27.20
N GLY A 356 2.10 -1.53 -26.25
CA GLY A 356 0.96 -2.39 -26.01
C GLY A 356 0.68 -3.42 -27.10
N GLN A 357 1.56 -3.58 -28.10
CA GLN A 357 1.34 -4.50 -29.21
C GLN A 357 1.47 -5.95 -28.75
N LEU A 358 0.55 -6.81 -29.20
CA LEU A 358 0.61 -8.24 -28.96
C LEU A 358 1.30 -8.99 -30.08
N LYS A 359 2.01 -10.04 -29.67
CA LYS A 359 2.70 -10.93 -30.58
C LYS A 359 2.43 -12.38 -30.15
N LEU A 360 1.79 -13.12 -31.05
CA LEU A 360 1.56 -14.55 -30.93
C LEU A 360 2.81 -15.32 -31.33
N PHE A 361 3.14 -16.33 -30.55
CA PHE A 361 4.16 -17.31 -30.80
C PHE A 361 3.49 -18.67 -30.77
N THR A 362 3.34 -19.28 -31.94
CA THR A 362 2.69 -20.59 -32.00
C THR A 362 3.67 -21.66 -31.55
N VAL A 363 3.23 -22.58 -30.71
CA VAL A 363 4.08 -23.65 -30.17
C VAL A 363 3.74 -24.97 -30.87
N GLN A 364 4.69 -25.90 -30.94
CA GLN A 364 4.41 -27.28 -31.33
C GLN A 364 5.53 -28.18 -30.84
N ASN A 365 5.19 -29.26 -30.14
CA ASN A 365 6.18 -30.17 -29.55
C ASN A 365 7.28 -29.39 -28.78
N THR A 366 6.91 -28.43 -27.93
CA THR A 366 7.81 -27.53 -27.17
C THR A 366 8.70 -26.60 -28.01
N ASN A 367 8.45 -26.46 -29.32
CA ASN A 367 9.21 -25.58 -30.21
C ASN A 367 8.32 -24.50 -30.79
N ILE A 368 8.83 -23.28 -30.88
CA ILE A 368 8.11 -22.18 -31.52
C ILE A 368 8.14 -22.38 -33.03
N THR A 369 6.96 -22.48 -33.64
CA THR A 369 6.79 -22.77 -35.08
C THR A 369 6.56 -21.51 -35.90
N SER A 370 5.86 -20.52 -35.33
CA SER A 370 5.58 -19.23 -35.98
C SER A 370 5.64 -18.07 -34.98
N THR A 371 5.78 -16.86 -35.53
CA THR A 371 5.61 -15.63 -34.76
C THR A 371 4.79 -14.64 -35.57
N LEU A 372 3.64 -14.24 -35.04
CA LEU A 372 2.65 -13.42 -35.75
C LEU A 372 2.32 -12.18 -34.92
N PRO A 373 2.32 -10.97 -35.49
CA PRO A 373 1.74 -9.82 -34.80
C PRO A 373 0.22 -9.98 -34.75
N LEU A 374 -0.37 -9.80 -33.57
CA LEU A 374 -1.82 -9.71 -33.41
C LEU A 374 -2.21 -8.25 -33.55
N ASN A 375 -2.99 -7.94 -34.60
CA ASN A 375 -3.39 -6.55 -34.89
C ASN A 375 -4.60 -6.14 -34.02
N THR A 376 -4.38 -6.05 -32.72
CA THR A 376 -5.36 -5.58 -31.72
C THR A 376 -5.21 -4.06 -31.51
N TYR A 377 -5.69 -3.52 -30.38
CA TYR A 377 -5.43 -2.14 -30.01
C TYR A 377 -3.94 -1.92 -29.74
N ASN A 378 -3.39 -0.85 -30.33
CA ASN A 378 -2.03 -0.41 -30.08
C ASN A 378 -2.12 0.80 -29.14
N GLY A 379 -1.59 0.68 -27.92
CA GLY A 379 -1.66 1.70 -26.88
C GLY A 379 -1.70 1.08 -25.49
N LEU A 380 -1.39 1.88 -24.47
CA LEU A 380 -1.43 1.41 -23.09
C LEU A 380 -2.86 1.39 -22.56
N ASP A 381 -3.75 2.29 -22.98
CA ASP A 381 -5.12 2.41 -22.46
C ASP A 381 -6.00 1.15 -22.59
N TRP A 382 -5.64 0.19 -23.43
CA TRP A 382 -6.33 -1.09 -23.58
C TRP A 382 -5.49 -2.20 -22.98
N HIS A 383 -6.08 -2.86 -21.99
CA HIS A 383 -5.49 -3.96 -21.25
C HIS A 383 -6.20 -5.24 -21.65
N TYR A 384 -5.41 -6.28 -21.86
CA TYR A 384 -5.91 -7.64 -22.06
C TYR A 384 -6.33 -8.19 -20.69
N MET A 385 -7.37 -9.02 -20.66
CA MET A 385 -8.02 -9.45 -19.43
C MET A 385 -8.09 -10.97 -19.31
N ALA A 386 -8.34 -11.67 -20.42
CA ALA A 386 -8.47 -13.12 -20.47
C ALA A 386 -8.54 -13.60 -21.92
N ASP A 387 -8.26 -14.88 -22.12
CA ASP A 387 -8.42 -15.64 -23.35
C ASP A 387 -9.26 -16.89 -23.09
N MET A 388 -10.27 -17.12 -23.93
CA MET A 388 -11.15 -18.30 -23.89
C MET A 388 -11.96 -18.39 -25.19
N ASP A 389 -12.52 -19.55 -25.51
CA ASP A 389 -13.41 -19.74 -26.67
C ASP A 389 -14.79 -19.11 -26.42
N ALA A 390 -14.91 -17.81 -26.64
CA ALA A 390 -16.11 -17.03 -26.34
C ALA A 390 -17.14 -17.03 -27.50
N ASP A 391 -16.81 -17.65 -28.64
CA ASP A 391 -17.68 -17.81 -29.80
C ASP A 391 -17.96 -19.26 -30.24
N GLY A 392 -17.41 -20.22 -29.48
CA GLY A 392 -17.67 -21.66 -29.57
C GLY A 392 -17.05 -22.31 -30.80
N ASP A 393 -16.01 -21.70 -31.39
CA ASP A 393 -15.38 -22.16 -32.62
C ASP A 393 -14.17 -23.09 -32.40
N GLY A 394 -13.76 -23.26 -31.14
CA GLY A 394 -12.66 -24.09 -30.67
C GLY A 394 -11.32 -23.35 -30.57
N ASP A 395 -11.20 -22.17 -31.16
CA ASP A 395 -10.03 -21.31 -31.02
C ASP A 395 -10.29 -20.31 -29.88
N SER A 396 -9.27 -19.95 -29.10
CA SER A 396 -9.49 -18.97 -28.03
C SER A 396 -9.46 -17.52 -28.51
N ASP A 397 -10.41 -16.75 -28.00
CA ASP A 397 -10.58 -15.33 -28.25
C ASP A 397 -9.84 -14.48 -27.22
N LEU A 398 -9.76 -13.16 -27.46
CA LEU A 398 -9.04 -12.23 -26.58
C LEU A 398 -9.96 -11.14 -26.04
N LEU A 399 -10.14 -11.09 -24.72
CA LEU A 399 -10.92 -10.08 -24.02
C LEU A 399 -10.02 -8.92 -23.57
N PHE A 400 -10.48 -7.69 -23.81
CA PHE A 400 -9.79 -6.46 -23.41
C PHE A 400 -10.72 -5.51 -22.67
N ARG A 401 -10.15 -4.77 -21.72
CA ARG A 401 -10.77 -3.64 -21.01
C ARG A 401 -9.97 -2.37 -21.25
N ASN A 402 -10.66 -1.27 -21.52
CA ASN A 402 -10.03 0.03 -21.60
C ASN A 402 -9.96 0.67 -20.21
N ALA A 403 -8.77 0.95 -19.70
CA ALA A 403 -8.56 1.49 -18.36
C ALA A 403 -9.21 2.87 -18.15
N THR A 404 -9.18 3.73 -19.17
CA THR A 404 -9.73 5.10 -19.07
C THR A 404 -11.25 5.15 -19.14
N THR A 405 -11.86 4.30 -19.97
CA THR A 405 -13.30 4.38 -20.28
C THR A 405 -14.13 3.23 -19.71
N GLY A 406 -13.47 2.20 -19.17
CA GLY A 406 -14.08 0.94 -18.73
C GLY A 406 -14.73 0.14 -19.88
N ALA A 407 -14.46 0.47 -21.15
CA ALA A 407 -15.06 -0.22 -22.29
C ALA A 407 -14.47 -1.63 -22.46
N TRP A 408 -15.32 -2.59 -22.84
CA TRP A 408 -14.95 -3.98 -23.07
C TRP A 408 -14.96 -4.32 -24.56
N GLN A 409 -13.95 -5.04 -25.02
CA GLN A 409 -13.81 -5.48 -26.40
C GLN A 409 -13.34 -6.93 -26.45
N LEU A 410 -14.02 -7.75 -27.24
CA LEU A 410 -13.62 -9.12 -27.57
C LEU A 410 -13.06 -9.15 -28.99
N PHE A 411 -11.87 -9.68 -29.18
CA PHE A 411 -11.31 -10.00 -30.48
C PHE A 411 -11.45 -11.49 -30.72
N THR A 412 -12.30 -11.88 -31.67
CA THR A 412 -12.41 -13.30 -32.00
C THR A 412 -11.22 -13.72 -32.87
N VAL A 413 -10.68 -14.90 -32.60
CA VAL A 413 -9.50 -15.43 -33.28
C VAL A 413 -9.90 -16.66 -34.08
N GLN A 414 -9.31 -16.84 -35.26
CA GLN A 414 -9.41 -18.10 -35.96
C GLN A 414 -8.09 -18.44 -36.64
N SER A 415 -7.54 -19.62 -36.35
CA SER A 415 -6.25 -20.08 -36.89
C SER A 415 -5.13 -19.03 -36.73
N GLY A 416 -4.99 -18.47 -35.52
CA GLY A 416 -3.95 -17.50 -35.14
C GLY A 416 -4.14 -16.11 -35.74
N SER A 417 -5.33 -15.81 -36.28
CA SER A 417 -5.65 -14.53 -36.93
C SER A 417 -6.94 -13.93 -36.37
N ILE A 418 -6.91 -12.64 -36.06
CA ILE A 418 -8.11 -11.90 -35.65
C ILE A 418 -9.17 -11.91 -36.77
N THR A 419 -10.35 -12.44 -36.49
CA THR A 419 -11.51 -12.50 -37.40
C THR A 419 -12.62 -11.53 -37.03
N GLY A 420 -12.72 -11.17 -35.75
CA GLY A 420 -13.74 -10.28 -35.21
C GLY A 420 -13.19 -9.24 -34.25
N ASN A 421 -14.01 -8.22 -33.99
CA ASN A 421 -13.72 -7.14 -33.05
C ASN A 421 -15.04 -6.58 -32.51
N ASN A 422 -15.49 -7.17 -31.40
CA ASN A 422 -16.84 -7.09 -30.86
C ASN A 422 -16.84 -6.27 -29.56
N ALA A 423 -17.63 -5.17 -29.54
CA ALA A 423 -17.77 -4.39 -28.30
C ALA A 423 -18.77 -5.10 -27.39
N LEU A 424 -18.35 -5.49 -26.18
CA LEU A 424 -19.21 -6.23 -25.27
C LEU A 424 -20.03 -5.28 -24.39
N ALA A 425 -21.27 -5.69 -24.11
CA ALA A 425 -22.22 -4.95 -23.30
C ALA A 425 -22.09 -5.25 -21.79
N LEU A 426 -20.85 -5.38 -21.30
CA LEU A 426 -20.52 -5.58 -19.90
C LEU A 426 -20.58 -4.25 -19.11
N TYR A 427 -20.66 -4.33 -17.78
CA TYR A 427 -20.59 -3.14 -16.93
C TYR A 427 -19.20 -2.50 -16.99
N LYS A 428 -19.18 -1.16 -16.99
CA LYS A 428 -17.95 -0.35 -17.12
C LYS A 428 -17.52 0.32 -15.81
N ASP A 429 -18.44 0.36 -14.85
CA ASP A 429 -18.25 0.99 -13.55
C ASP A 429 -17.23 0.18 -12.74
N ALA A 430 -16.31 0.85 -12.03
CA ALA A 430 -15.29 0.22 -11.21
C ALA A 430 -15.87 -0.64 -10.07
N ASP A 431 -17.13 -0.40 -9.66
CA ASP A 431 -17.86 -1.26 -8.72
C ASP A 431 -18.04 -2.70 -9.24
N TYR A 432 -17.88 -2.94 -10.54
CA TYR A 432 -17.97 -4.26 -11.18
C TYR A 432 -16.58 -4.69 -11.67
N GLN A 433 -15.96 -5.60 -10.94
CA GLN A 433 -14.67 -6.18 -11.28
C GLN A 433 -14.85 -7.51 -12.01
N PHE A 434 -14.13 -7.65 -13.12
CA PHE A 434 -13.98 -8.94 -13.80
C PHE A 434 -13.24 -9.92 -12.90
N GLN A 435 -13.57 -11.19 -12.98
CA GLN A 435 -13.00 -12.22 -12.10
C GLN A 435 -12.45 -13.41 -12.89
N ALA A 436 -13.17 -13.90 -13.89
CA ALA A 436 -12.73 -14.99 -14.75
C ALA A 436 -13.60 -15.07 -16.02
N MET A 437 -13.11 -15.83 -17.00
CA MET A 437 -13.94 -16.42 -18.04
C MET A 437 -14.04 -17.94 -17.81
N GLY A 438 -15.15 -18.54 -18.21
CA GLY A 438 -15.40 -19.99 -18.06
C GLY A 438 -16.74 -20.40 -18.67
N ASP A 439 -16.89 -21.63 -19.15
CA ASP A 439 -18.16 -22.19 -19.61
C ASP A 439 -19.01 -22.61 -18.40
N PHE A 440 -19.70 -21.66 -17.76
CA PHE A 440 -20.48 -21.93 -16.55
C PHE A 440 -21.84 -22.59 -16.81
N ASP A 441 -22.23 -22.79 -18.07
CA ASP A 441 -23.51 -23.41 -18.41
C ASP A 441 -23.49 -24.50 -19.48
N ASN A 442 -22.27 -24.91 -19.85
CA ASN A 442 -21.95 -26.06 -20.69
C ASN A 442 -22.65 -25.96 -22.06
N ASP A 443 -22.69 -24.74 -22.60
CA ASP A 443 -23.22 -24.47 -23.94
C ASP A 443 -22.13 -24.40 -25.02
N GLY A 444 -20.86 -24.45 -24.59
CA GLY A 444 -19.66 -24.44 -25.41
C GLY A 444 -19.11 -23.05 -25.71
N ASP A 445 -19.82 -21.98 -25.33
CA ASP A 445 -19.33 -20.60 -25.38
C ASP A 445 -18.85 -20.19 -23.97
N HIS A 446 -17.61 -19.72 -23.82
CA HIS A 446 -17.13 -19.26 -22.50
C HIS A 446 -17.78 -17.94 -22.09
N ASP A 447 -18.24 -17.90 -20.85
CA ASP A 447 -18.95 -16.79 -20.22
C ASP A 447 -18.03 -15.87 -19.42
N VAL A 448 -18.56 -14.74 -18.94
CA VAL A 448 -17.81 -13.76 -18.14
C VAL A 448 -18.35 -13.66 -16.71
N LEU A 449 -17.50 -13.96 -15.72
CA LEU A 449 -17.80 -13.84 -14.29
C LEU A 449 -17.34 -12.47 -13.75
N VAL A 450 -18.22 -11.79 -13.02
CA VAL A 450 -18.01 -10.45 -12.46
C VAL A 450 -18.44 -10.40 -11.00
N LYS A 451 -17.63 -9.76 -10.15
CA LYS A 451 -17.95 -9.44 -8.75
C LYS A 451 -18.29 -7.96 -8.61
N ARG A 452 -19.35 -7.67 -7.86
CA ARG A 452 -19.76 -6.31 -7.54
C ARG A 452 -19.30 -5.91 -6.14
N LEU A 453 -18.28 -5.07 -6.04
CA LEU A 453 -17.58 -4.74 -4.80
C LEU A 453 -18.46 -4.17 -3.69
N SER A 454 -19.33 -3.21 -4.00
CA SER A 454 -20.19 -2.54 -3.01
C SER A 454 -21.23 -3.45 -2.36
N THR A 455 -21.50 -4.62 -2.95
CA THR A 455 -22.52 -5.55 -2.44
C THR A 455 -22.04 -6.99 -2.27
N GLY A 456 -20.82 -7.31 -2.72
CA GLY A 456 -20.30 -8.67 -2.81
C GLY A 456 -21.09 -9.60 -3.73
N LYS A 457 -21.88 -9.07 -4.68
CA LYS A 457 -22.70 -9.91 -5.57
C LYS A 457 -21.89 -10.45 -6.74
N TRP A 458 -22.15 -11.70 -7.10
CA TRP A 458 -21.53 -12.38 -8.23
C TRP A 458 -22.51 -12.53 -9.39
N LEU A 459 -22.03 -12.26 -10.60
CA LEU A 459 -22.81 -12.19 -11.83
C LEU A 459 -22.10 -12.96 -12.94
N VAL A 460 -22.85 -13.75 -13.71
CA VAL A 460 -22.36 -14.39 -14.93
C VAL A 460 -23.05 -13.74 -16.12
N PHE A 461 -22.27 -13.21 -17.06
CA PHE A 461 -22.76 -12.74 -18.35
C PHE A 461 -22.62 -13.88 -19.35
N THR A 462 -23.75 -14.47 -19.73
CA THR A 462 -23.72 -15.56 -20.69
C THR A 462 -23.39 -15.05 -22.08
N MET A 463 -22.58 -15.79 -22.82
CA MET A 463 -22.10 -15.47 -24.15
C MET A 463 -22.72 -16.40 -25.19
N GLN A 464 -22.66 -15.99 -26.46
CA GLN A 464 -22.96 -16.84 -27.60
C GLN A 464 -22.41 -16.19 -28.85
N ALA A 465 -21.59 -16.92 -29.61
CA ALA A 465 -20.98 -16.42 -30.84
C ALA A 465 -20.30 -15.04 -30.65
N GLY A 466 -19.54 -14.89 -29.55
CA GLY A 466 -18.75 -13.70 -29.24
C GLY A 466 -19.57 -12.47 -28.82
N GLN A 467 -20.81 -12.66 -28.35
CA GLN A 467 -21.71 -11.60 -27.88
C GLN A 467 -22.37 -11.95 -26.55
N VAL A 468 -22.58 -10.94 -25.69
CA VAL A 468 -23.37 -11.10 -24.45
C VAL A 468 -24.85 -11.33 -24.78
N THR A 469 -25.41 -12.43 -24.30
CA THR A 469 -26.82 -12.82 -24.51
C THR A 469 -27.67 -12.77 -23.25
N GLY A 470 -27.07 -12.91 -22.07
CA GLY A 470 -27.77 -12.99 -20.79
C GLY A 470 -26.99 -12.41 -19.62
N LEU A 471 -27.64 -12.45 -18.45
CA LEU A 471 -27.07 -12.05 -17.17
C LEU A 471 -27.74 -12.84 -16.05
N ASN A 472 -26.97 -13.69 -15.38
CA ASN A 472 -27.39 -14.55 -14.28
C ASN A 472 -26.73 -14.09 -12.97
N ASN A 473 -27.36 -14.43 -11.84
CA ASN A 473 -26.74 -14.25 -10.51
C ASN A 473 -26.30 -15.62 -10.01
N ILE A 474 -25.06 -15.72 -9.55
CA ILE A 474 -24.55 -16.93 -8.90
C ILE A 474 -24.45 -16.68 -7.39
N SER A 475 -24.94 -17.62 -6.59
CA SER A 475 -25.07 -17.44 -5.14
C SER A 475 -23.80 -17.86 -4.41
N LEU A 476 -22.80 -16.98 -4.43
CA LEU A 476 -21.50 -17.15 -3.76
C LEU A 476 -21.36 -16.27 -2.51
N TYR A 477 -20.17 -16.30 -1.89
CA TYR A 477 -19.85 -15.46 -0.73
C TYR A 477 -19.97 -13.97 -1.05
N SER A 478 -20.73 -13.25 -0.22
CA SER A 478 -20.81 -11.79 -0.30
C SER A 478 -19.71 -11.06 0.46
N SER A 479 -18.82 -11.78 1.13
CA SER A 479 -17.67 -11.22 1.84
C SER A 479 -16.53 -10.99 0.85
N ASN A 480 -15.80 -9.89 1.00
CA ASN A 480 -14.58 -9.65 0.23
C ASN A 480 -13.39 -10.51 0.72
N LYS A 481 -13.54 -11.22 1.85
CA LYS A 481 -12.50 -12.14 2.37
C LYS A 481 -12.43 -13.48 1.64
N TRP A 482 -13.33 -13.75 0.69
CA TRP A 482 -13.23 -14.90 -0.20
C TRP A 482 -12.93 -14.38 -1.60
N LEU A 483 -11.77 -14.80 -2.10
CA LEU A 483 -11.19 -14.36 -3.35
C LEU A 483 -11.22 -15.54 -4.32
N LEU A 484 -11.64 -15.27 -5.55
CA LEU A 484 -11.59 -16.29 -6.60
C LEU A 484 -10.12 -16.56 -6.92
N GLN A 485 -9.80 -17.82 -7.18
CA GLN A 485 -8.45 -18.25 -7.48
C GLN A 485 -8.37 -18.91 -8.87
N SER A 486 -9.39 -19.68 -9.25
CA SER A 486 -9.56 -20.13 -10.62
C SER A 486 -11.01 -20.44 -10.96
N ALA A 487 -11.30 -20.44 -12.26
CA ALA A 487 -12.48 -21.03 -12.87
C ALA A 487 -12.03 -22.12 -13.85
N ASP A 488 -12.32 -23.39 -13.54
CA ASP A 488 -11.94 -24.57 -14.35
C ASP A 488 -12.85 -25.75 -14.00
N ASP A 489 -13.08 -26.68 -14.93
CA ASP A 489 -13.84 -27.92 -14.71
C ASP A 489 -13.10 -28.90 -13.76
N PHE A 490 -13.42 -28.88 -12.46
CA PHE A 490 -12.76 -29.71 -11.44
C PHE A 490 -13.47 -31.07 -11.23
N ASP A 491 -14.61 -31.32 -11.88
CA ASP A 491 -15.37 -32.55 -11.71
C ASP A 491 -15.70 -33.33 -13.00
N GLY A 492 -15.26 -32.79 -14.13
CA GLY A 492 -15.29 -33.40 -15.45
C GLY A 492 -16.68 -33.39 -16.08
N ASP A 493 -17.59 -32.51 -15.63
CA ASP A 493 -18.95 -32.42 -16.14
C ASP A 493 -19.11 -31.44 -17.31
N GLY A 494 -18.07 -30.64 -17.59
CA GLY A 494 -17.99 -29.65 -18.65
C GLY A 494 -18.48 -28.25 -18.27
N ASP A 495 -19.04 -28.06 -17.08
CA ASP A 495 -19.26 -26.73 -16.50
C ASP A 495 -17.97 -26.29 -15.76
N ASP A 496 -17.47 -25.07 -15.98
CA ASP A 496 -16.32 -24.56 -15.23
C ASP A 496 -16.68 -24.26 -13.77
N ASP A 497 -15.96 -24.88 -12.84
CA ASP A 497 -16.16 -24.76 -11.40
C ASP A 497 -15.34 -23.62 -10.80
N LEU A 498 -15.62 -23.23 -9.55
CA LEU A 498 -14.97 -22.07 -8.92
C LEU A 498 -14.17 -22.44 -7.67
N LEU A 499 -12.86 -22.22 -7.72
CA LEU A 499 -11.96 -22.38 -6.58
C LEU A 499 -11.76 -21.03 -5.88
N PHE A 500 -12.03 -20.99 -4.58
CA PHE A 500 -11.90 -19.79 -3.75
C PHE A 500 -10.86 -19.98 -2.64
N ARG A 501 -10.12 -18.92 -2.29
CA ARG A 501 -9.27 -18.83 -1.09
C ARG A 501 -9.86 -17.81 -0.12
N ASN A 502 -9.79 -18.11 1.17
CA ASN A 502 -10.14 -17.17 2.22
C ASN A 502 -8.89 -16.39 2.64
N SER A 503 -8.84 -15.08 2.38
CA SER A 503 -7.64 -14.27 2.63
C SER A 503 -7.25 -14.19 4.11
N LEU A 504 -8.20 -14.33 5.04
CA LEU A 504 -7.90 -14.29 6.48
C LEU A 504 -7.36 -15.63 7.03
N THR A 505 -7.72 -16.75 6.41
CA THR A 505 -7.42 -18.08 6.99
C THR A 505 -6.60 -18.98 6.07
N GLY A 506 -6.33 -18.55 4.83
CA GLY A 506 -5.68 -19.34 3.79
C GLY A 506 -6.48 -20.56 3.30
N ASN A 507 -7.71 -20.77 3.79
CA ASN A 507 -8.49 -21.96 3.45
C ASN A 507 -9.03 -21.90 2.02
N TYR A 508 -8.96 -23.03 1.33
CA TYR A 508 -9.54 -23.18 -0.01
C TYR A 508 -10.93 -23.84 0.03
N GLN A 509 -11.77 -23.45 -0.91
CA GLN A 509 -13.09 -24.03 -1.10
C GLN A 509 -13.43 -24.09 -2.58
N LEU A 510 -13.78 -25.29 -3.03
CA LEU A 510 -14.27 -25.54 -4.38
C LEU A 510 -15.80 -25.47 -4.39
N PHE A 511 -16.34 -24.78 -5.38
CA PHE A 511 -17.76 -24.70 -5.66
C PHE A 511 -18.02 -25.35 -7.01
N ILE A 512 -18.83 -26.42 -6.98
CA ILE A 512 -19.26 -27.10 -8.19
C ILE A 512 -20.41 -26.32 -8.81
N VAL A 513 -20.24 -25.93 -10.07
CA VAL A 513 -21.19 -25.17 -10.87
C VAL A 513 -21.91 -26.13 -11.80
N GLU A 514 -23.23 -26.03 -11.86
CA GLU A 514 -24.02 -26.68 -12.92
C GLU A 514 -24.98 -25.62 -13.46
N ASN A 515 -24.89 -25.30 -14.75
CA ASN A 515 -25.86 -24.44 -15.45
C ASN A 515 -26.08 -23.08 -14.74
N ASN A 516 -25.03 -22.27 -14.64
CA ASN A 516 -24.98 -20.96 -13.99
C ASN A 516 -25.32 -20.97 -12.48
N SER A 517 -25.33 -22.13 -11.82
CA SER A 517 -25.78 -22.28 -10.42
C SER A 517 -24.84 -23.16 -9.60
N ILE A 518 -24.68 -22.86 -8.31
CA ILE A 518 -23.90 -23.72 -7.42
C ILE A 518 -24.67 -25.00 -7.13
N ALA A 519 -24.19 -26.13 -7.63
CA ALA A 519 -24.74 -27.45 -7.40
C ALA A 519 -24.28 -28.03 -6.06
N SER A 520 -22.98 -27.90 -5.78
CA SER A 520 -22.39 -28.35 -4.52
C SER A 520 -21.18 -27.51 -4.13
N SER A 521 -20.67 -27.71 -2.92
CA SER A 521 -19.45 -27.06 -2.48
C SER A 521 -18.66 -28.01 -1.61
N ASN A 522 -17.38 -28.18 -1.92
CA ASN A 522 -16.46 -29.01 -1.18
C ASN A 522 -15.38 -28.13 -0.55
N ALA A 523 -15.35 -28.09 0.78
CA ALA A 523 -14.25 -27.45 1.49
C ALA A 523 -13.04 -28.40 1.46
N PHE A 524 -11.92 -27.92 0.92
CA PHE A 524 -10.66 -28.64 0.92
C PHE A 524 -9.66 -27.91 1.80
N ALA A 525 -9.19 -28.57 2.85
CA ALA A 525 -7.95 -28.17 3.47
C ALA A 525 -6.82 -28.70 2.56
N LEU A 526 -6.38 -27.90 1.58
CA LEU A 526 -5.14 -28.19 0.84
C LEU A 526 -3.97 -28.22 1.84
N PHE A 527 -3.88 -27.20 2.69
CA PHE A 527 -2.98 -27.10 3.85
C PHE A 527 -3.64 -26.29 4.98
N SER A 528 -3.09 -26.37 6.19
CA SER A 528 -3.54 -25.60 7.36
C SER A 528 -2.89 -24.22 7.49
N ASN A 529 -2.05 -23.82 6.54
CA ASN A 529 -1.12 -22.70 6.68
C ASN A 529 -1.01 -21.89 5.38
N ALA A 530 -0.65 -20.62 5.48
CA ALA A 530 -0.31 -19.71 4.38
C ALA A 530 0.92 -20.17 3.54
N ASP A 531 1.60 -21.24 3.95
CA ASP A 531 2.85 -21.74 3.36
C ASP A 531 2.78 -22.19 1.89
N TYR A 532 1.60 -22.42 1.32
CA TYR A 532 1.43 -22.85 -0.07
C TYR A 532 0.62 -21.83 -0.86
N VAL A 533 1.21 -21.41 -1.97
CA VAL A 533 0.62 -20.48 -2.93
C VAL A 533 0.08 -21.30 -4.11
N LEU A 534 -1.15 -21.03 -4.51
CA LEU A 534 -1.70 -21.55 -5.77
C LEU A 534 -1.01 -20.85 -6.93
N GLU A 535 -0.49 -21.63 -7.87
CA GLU A 535 0.22 -21.11 -9.05
C GLU A 535 -0.65 -21.21 -10.30
N ASP A 536 -1.30 -22.36 -10.54
CA ASP A 536 -2.23 -22.54 -11.64
C ASP A 536 -3.10 -23.78 -11.45
N THR A 537 -4.09 -23.93 -12.32
CA THR A 537 -4.98 -25.08 -12.39
C THR A 537 -5.15 -25.53 -13.85
N ILE A 538 -4.97 -26.82 -14.11
CA ILE A 538 -5.09 -27.44 -15.43
C ILE A 538 -5.10 -28.96 -15.24
N ASP A 539 -5.67 -29.71 -16.16
CA ASP A 539 -5.57 -31.18 -16.17
C ASP A 539 -4.10 -31.62 -16.41
N LEU A 540 -3.42 -32.12 -15.37
CA LEU A 540 -2.00 -32.52 -15.41
C LEU A 540 -1.82 -34.03 -15.50
N ASP A 541 -2.90 -34.82 -15.40
CA ASP A 541 -2.85 -36.28 -15.50
C ASP A 541 -3.78 -36.91 -16.54
N ARG A 542 -4.47 -36.03 -17.28
CA ARG A 542 -5.32 -36.31 -18.42
C ARG A 542 -6.54 -37.15 -18.08
N ASP A 543 -7.07 -36.99 -16.87
CA ASP A 543 -8.29 -37.67 -16.45
C ASP A 543 -9.57 -36.91 -16.80
N GLY A 544 -9.43 -35.67 -17.30
CA GLY A 544 -10.50 -34.78 -17.72
C GLY A 544 -10.89 -33.75 -16.67
N ASP A 545 -10.36 -33.86 -15.45
CA ASP A 545 -10.67 -32.96 -14.35
C ASP A 545 -9.46 -32.03 -14.12
N ALA A 546 -9.69 -30.76 -13.81
CA ALA A 546 -8.61 -29.81 -13.57
C ALA A 546 -7.84 -30.16 -12.29
N ASP A 547 -6.51 -30.14 -12.36
CA ASP A 547 -5.64 -30.34 -11.20
C ASP A 547 -5.17 -29.01 -10.62
N ILE A 548 -4.60 -29.06 -9.42
CA ILE A 548 -4.15 -27.88 -8.68
C ILE A 548 -2.63 -27.91 -8.53
N LEU A 549 -1.94 -26.93 -9.11
CA LEU A 549 -0.49 -26.73 -8.96
C LEU A 549 -0.23 -25.69 -7.87
N VAL A 550 0.54 -26.07 -6.85
CA VAL A 550 0.95 -25.17 -5.78
C VAL A 550 2.46 -25.15 -5.60
N ARG A 551 2.97 -24.02 -5.09
CA ARG A 551 4.35 -23.87 -4.65
C ARG A 551 4.39 -23.55 -3.17
N HIS A 552 5.23 -24.26 -2.44
CA HIS A 552 5.52 -23.92 -1.06
C HIS A 552 6.37 -22.64 -1.04
N ALA A 553 5.87 -21.60 -0.37
CA ALA A 553 6.46 -20.27 -0.27
C ALA A 553 7.93 -20.30 0.18
N THR A 554 8.20 -20.85 1.36
CA THR A 554 9.56 -20.81 1.95
C THR A 554 10.51 -21.86 1.38
N THR A 555 10.02 -23.05 1.01
CA THR A 555 10.90 -24.15 0.55
C THR A 555 11.03 -24.23 -0.97
N GLY A 556 10.17 -23.53 -1.72
CA GLY A 556 10.08 -23.59 -3.18
C GLY A 556 9.65 -24.97 -3.70
N ILE A 557 9.07 -25.84 -2.87
CA ILE A 557 8.64 -27.18 -3.29
C ILE A 557 7.36 -27.08 -4.12
N TRP A 558 7.38 -27.68 -5.31
CA TRP A 558 6.23 -27.78 -6.21
C TRP A 558 5.42 -29.03 -5.94
N THR A 559 4.11 -28.87 -5.80
CA THR A 559 3.17 -29.97 -5.53
C THR A 559 1.97 -29.87 -6.46
N VAL A 560 1.60 -30.98 -7.07
CA VAL A 560 0.35 -31.13 -7.82
C VAL A 560 -0.63 -31.89 -6.95
N PHE A 561 -1.87 -31.42 -6.89
CA PHE A 561 -3.01 -32.15 -6.33
C PHE A 561 -3.93 -32.53 -7.46
N THR A 562 -4.04 -33.84 -7.71
CA THR A 562 -4.97 -34.30 -8.74
C THR A 562 -6.39 -34.32 -8.20
N THR A 563 -7.34 -33.90 -9.01
CA THR A 563 -8.76 -33.94 -8.64
C THR A 563 -9.45 -35.11 -9.32
N GLN A 564 -10.62 -35.48 -8.80
CA GLN A 564 -11.52 -36.40 -9.47
C GLN A 564 -12.93 -36.18 -8.93
N ASN A 565 -13.86 -35.83 -9.82
CA ASN A 565 -15.26 -35.55 -9.50
C ASN A 565 -15.37 -34.51 -8.38
N GLY A 566 -14.61 -33.41 -8.52
CA GLY A 566 -14.65 -32.27 -7.61
C GLY A 566 -14.03 -32.56 -6.26
N ALA A 567 -13.16 -33.59 -6.16
CA ALA A 567 -12.48 -33.98 -4.93
C ALA A 567 -11.00 -34.33 -5.13
N ILE A 568 -10.12 -33.81 -4.26
CA ILE A 568 -8.69 -34.12 -4.27
C ILE A 568 -8.46 -35.62 -4.04
N GLN A 569 -7.74 -36.27 -4.96
CA GLN A 569 -7.41 -37.70 -4.89
C GLN A 569 -6.01 -37.96 -4.35
N ARG A 570 -5.01 -37.26 -4.88
CA ARG A 570 -3.60 -37.52 -4.61
C ARG A 570 -2.79 -36.25 -4.69
N HIS A 571 -1.62 -36.24 -4.05
CA HIS A 571 -0.58 -35.26 -4.33
C HIS A 571 0.69 -35.93 -4.90
N ALA A 572 1.39 -35.19 -5.75
CA ALA A 572 2.71 -35.54 -6.29
C ALA A 572 3.64 -34.33 -6.21
N PHE A 573 4.93 -34.56 -5.97
CA PHE A 573 5.93 -33.50 -6.04
C PHE A 573 6.48 -33.39 -7.46
N LEU A 574 6.67 -32.16 -7.93
CA LEU A 574 7.36 -31.89 -9.19
C LEU A 574 8.80 -31.43 -8.90
N ASP A 575 9.75 -31.96 -9.66
CA ASP A 575 11.17 -31.58 -9.59
C ASP A 575 11.46 -30.34 -10.47
N LEU A 576 10.63 -29.30 -10.34
CA LEU A 576 10.82 -27.99 -10.98
C LEU A 576 11.93 -27.19 -10.27
N TYR A 577 12.43 -26.13 -10.93
CA TYR A 577 13.42 -25.25 -10.29
C TYR A 577 12.83 -24.58 -9.05
N LYS A 578 13.67 -24.48 -8.02
CA LYS A 578 13.30 -23.90 -6.71
C LYS A 578 14.04 -22.60 -6.40
N ASP A 579 15.05 -22.28 -7.22
CA ASP A 579 15.83 -21.03 -7.11
C ASP A 579 14.92 -19.84 -7.43
N ALA A 580 15.05 -18.75 -6.67
CA ALA A 580 14.33 -17.49 -6.89
C ALA A 580 14.57 -16.88 -8.28
N SER A 581 15.68 -17.24 -8.94
CA SER A 581 15.93 -16.77 -10.31
C SER A 581 14.94 -17.37 -11.33
N TRP A 582 14.33 -18.51 -11.05
CA TRP A 582 13.35 -19.15 -11.95
C TRP A 582 11.94 -18.95 -11.40
N VAL A 583 11.17 -18.16 -12.13
CA VAL A 583 9.78 -17.84 -11.81
C VAL A 583 8.85 -18.68 -12.69
N PHE A 584 7.78 -19.17 -12.09
CA PHE A 584 6.67 -19.75 -12.83
C PHE A 584 5.99 -18.69 -13.68
N GLN A 585 5.46 -19.09 -14.82
CA GLN A 585 4.81 -18.19 -15.76
C GLN A 585 3.40 -18.65 -16.05
N LYS A 586 3.22 -19.87 -16.57
CA LYS A 586 1.90 -20.42 -16.85
C LYS A 586 1.92 -21.93 -17.05
N THR A 587 0.78 -22.59 -16.90
CA THR A 587 0.56 -23.94 -17.44
C THR A 587 -0.14 -23.94 -18.80
N GLY A 588 0.11 -24.97 -19.61
CA GLY A 588 -0.54 -25.20 -20.91
C GLY A 588 -0.03 -26.46 -21.60
N ASP A 589 -0.75 -27.04 -22.56
CA ASP A 589 -0.30 -28.21 -23.32
C ASP A 589 0.66 -27.80 -24.44
N TYR A 590 1.93 -27.55 -24.11
CA TYR A 590 2.92 -27.02 -25.05
C TYR A 590 3.51 -28.09 -25.98
N ASP A 591 3.26 -29.37 -25.74
CA ASP A 591 3.77 -30.46 -26.55
C ASP A 591 2.70 -31.27 -27.32
N GLY A 592 1.43 -30.99 -27.05
CA GLY A 592 0.25 -31.52 -27.73
C GLY A 592 -0.10 -32.94 -27.29
N ASP A 593 0.40 -33.36 -26.14
CA ASP A 593 0.12 -34.67 -25.60
C ASP A 593 -1.17 -34.72 -24.80
N GLY A 594 -1.78 -33.57 -24.47
CA GLY A 594 -3.05 -33.41 -23.74
C GLY A 594 -2.91 -33.41 -22.22
N ASP A 595 -1.71 -33.57 -21.67
CA ASP A 595 -1.40 -33.28 -20.27
C ASP A 595 -0.93 -31.80 -20.19
N GLY A 596 -1.28 -31.08 -19.11
CA GLY A 596 -0.79 -29.72 -18.91
C GLY A 596 0.71 -29.69 -18.60
N ASP A 597 1.46 -28.81 -19.26
CA ASP A 597 2.89 -28.58 -19.01
C ASP A 597 3.12 -27.28 -18.21
N VAL A 598 4.35 -27.06 -17.74
CA VAL A 598 4.73 -25.83 -16.99
C VAL A 598 5.75 -25.00 -17.76
N LEU A 599 5.46 -23.71 -17.96
CA LEU A 599 6.38 -22.71 -18.49
C LEU A 599 7.04 -21.92 -17.35
N MET A 600 8.38 -21.82 -17.37
CA MET A 600 9.14 -21.01 -16.43
C MET A 600 10.13 -20.08 -17.14
N ARG A 601 10.46 -18.96 -16.47
CA ARG A 601 11.41 -17.96 -16.93
C ARG A 601 12.52 -17.74 -15.92
N ASP A 602 13.75 -17.63 -16.40
CA ASP A 602 14.88 -17.15 -15.63
C ASP A 602 14.93 -15.61 -15.66
N THR A 603 14.71 -14.95 -14.53
CA THR A 603 14.72 -13.49 -14.41
C THR A 603 16.12 -12.89 -14.55
N THR A 604 17.17 -13.67 -14.27
CA THR A 604 18.56 -13.22 -14.38
C THR A 604 19.08 -13.30 -15.81
N THR A 605 18.78 -14.39 -16.52
CA THR A 605 19.29 -14.61 -17.88
C THR A 605 18.28 -14.28 -18.99
N GLY A 606 16.99 -14.17 -18.63
CA GLY A 606 15.88 -14.05 -19.57
C GLY A 606 15.58 -15.34 -20.34
N ALA A 607 16.11 -16.49 -19.91
CA ALA A 607 15.89 -17.79 -20.54
C ALA A 607 14.50 -18.35 -20.23
N TRP A 608 13.96 -19.16 -21.14
CA TRP A 608 12.63 -19.76 -21.04
C TRP A 608 12.69 -21.27 -21.20
N GLN A 609 11.93 -21.99 -20.37
CA GLN A 609 11.88 -23.46 -20.39
C GLN A 609 10.45 -23.96 -20.22
N VAL A 610 10.08 -24.94 -21.02
CA VAL A 610 8.89 -25.77 -20.81
C VAL A 610 9.31 -27.07 -20.15
N PHE A 611 8.57 -27.44 -19.11
CA PHE A 611 8.69 -28.69 -18.37
C PHE A 611 7.50 -29.55 -18.74
N THR A 612 7.76 -30.64 -19.46
CA THR A 612 6.71 -31.53 -19.89
C THR A 612 6.28 -32.45 -18.75
N ILE A 613 4.98 -32.56 -18.53
CA ILE A 613 4.38 -33.35 -17.45
C ILE A 613 3.52 -34.44 -18.11
N GLU A 614 3.65 -35.67 -17.63
CA GLU A 614 2.73 -36.74 -18.02
C GLU A 614 2.25 -37.43 -16.73
N ASN A 615 0.93 -37.59 -16.57
CA ASN A 615 0.33 -38.27 -15.41
C ASN A 615 0.77 -37.67 -14.05
N ALA A 616 0.69 -36.34 -13.92
CA ALA A 616 1.12 -35.56 -12.75
C ALA A 616 2.59 -35.83 -12.33
N ALA A 617 3.47 -36.15 -13.28
CA ALA A 617 4.90 -36.35 -13.06
C ALA A 617 5.73 -35.73 -14.18
N MET A 618 6.76 -34.97 -13.80
CA MET A 618 7.69 -34.38 -14.76
C MET A 618 8.44 -35.47 -15.54
N GLN A 619 8.43 -35.36 -16.88
CA GLN A 619 9.16 -36.27 -17.76
C GLN A 619 10.47 -35.67 -18.25
N SER A 620 10.41 -34.43 -18.74
CA SER A 620 11.55 -33.75 -19.34
C SER A 620 11.43 -32.24 -19.24
N HIS A 621 12.54 -31.53 -19.41
CA HIS A 621 12.53 -30.08 -19.62
C HIS A 621 13.24 -29.76 -20.93
N LYS A 622 12.71 -28.80 -21.70
CA LYS A 622 13.29 -28.35 -22.96
C LYS A 622 13.38 -26.83 -22.99
N PRO A 623 14.54 -26.27 -23.34
CA PRO A 623 14.66 -24.83 -23.53
C PRO A 623 13.82 -24.39 -24.73
N LEU A 624 12.96 -23.39 -24.54
CA LEU A 624 12.41 -22.67 -25.67
C LEU A 624 13.55 -21.87 -26.29
N SER A 625 13.83 -22.12 -27.56
CA SER A 625 14.94 -21.48 -28.28
C SER A 625 14.57 -20.06 -28.71
N ILE A 626 14.18 -19.21 -27.76
CA ILE A 626 13.94 -17.78 -28.00
C ILE A 626 14.55 -16.96 -26.86
N TYR A 627 15.36 -15.97 -27.25
CA TYR A 627 15.70 -14.84 -26.38
C TYR A 627 14.62 -13.78 -26.57
N PHE A 628 13.72 -13.67 -25.61
CA PHE A 628 12.83 -12.52 -25.54
C PHE A 628 13.65 -11.33 -25.04
N SER A 629 13.64 -10.21 -25.77
CA SER A 629 14.26 -8.99 -25.25
C SER A 629 13.54 -8.57 -23.97
N GLN A 630 14.24 -7.91 -23.04
CA GLN A 630 13.66 -7.34 -21.81
C GLN A 630 12.46 -6.39 -22.02
N ASN A 631 12.13 -6.04 -23.27
CA ASN A 631 11.02 -5.17 -23.65
C ASN A 631 9.66 -5.90 -23.79
N TYR A 632 9.63 -7.23 -23.63
CA TYR A 632 8.40 -8.02 -23.67
C TYR A 632 8.13 -8.65 -22.31
N VAL A 633 6.85 -8.79 -22.04
CA VAL A 633 6.29 -9.49 -20.88
C VAL A 633 5.19 -10.43 -21.38
N ILE A 634 4.95 -11.55 -20.69
CA ILE A 634 3.80 -12.41 -21.04
C ILE A 634 2.54 -11.62 -20.76
N GLN A 635 1.67 -11.58 -21.77
CA GLN A 635 0.26 -11.34 -21.57
C GLN A 635 -0.47 -12.65 -21.79
#